data_AF-A0A8T2QIK6-F1
#
_entry.id   AF-A0A8T2QIK6-F1
#
_cell.length_a   1.000
_cell.length_b   1.000
_cell.length_c   1.000
_cell.angle_alpha   90.00
_cell.angle_beta   90.00
_cell.angle_gamma   90.00
#
_symmetry.space_group_name_H-M   'P 1'
#
loop_
_entity.id
_entity.type
_entity.pdbx_description
1 polymer ?
#
loop_
_entity_poly.entity_id
_entity_poly.type
_entity_poly.pdbx_seq_one_letter_code
_entity_poly.pdbx_strand_id
1 'polypeptide(L)'
;MPSKLLHISLAMLLLACTVQGKKRMSMLEEEQDSILAPHEAINFDAREGNHPVKYQHNGNHRAVREKTWKAMDDTYDSIYKSVLGDGGMRDPRVRVALESWNFCNRVGSEGGTNMPSPRFADCAQIVCGSPLTSKEQYEGAACEVEQLVNVADDGLKSGQTFPQGDFVDYVQPDDYAVQKELYLASLCETTSEAGPWHFWMVMLKNGNFDIHSGLCSSTASSPSQSRPFMFYPGKITTSSVASGRYLNPQMTQMPAGDKESQNIPQLGPIVSRNISTASSNAAESMPLPSIVQALLKSANPVDNLYRQQQQEQMLLPPFIANKGSFPCFGHGCMNHPRVFHNWSKINDQEGYTNSSEFISSQTLSGSFFGTYDLDDNGLANQTVSLDSSYFSVDWSKDPQSGSWLFHHVLRVNHKYPWLMLYLRADTTSGLSGGYPWETRGMMIKVPESPNFKVKLTLNVLRGGGSASQFYLLDIGGCWKNDGRDCDGNTSSDVTRYSEMIINPSTTNWCHPGALALCPPYHVDAKTKEHIYRNDTARFPYTAYHYYCVPPNAQYAEEPFNVCDPYSNPQPQEIMQLLPHPEWAIHGYPSAKGQGWIGDSKSWTLDVGGLSQRLYFYQDPGTKPAPRRWTSVDVGTEIFISQRMETAEWIVSDFDVLSADC
;
A
#
# COMPACT_ATOMS: atom_id res chain seq x y z
N MET A 1 -26.88 35.57 30.29
CA MET A 1 -25.98 36.07 29.22
C MET A 1 -24.58 35.54 29.48
N PRO A 2 -24.25 34.37 28.90
CA PRO A 2 -23.00 34.27 28.13
C PRO A 2 -23.19 33.27 26.96
N SER A 3 -23.70 33.73 25.81
CA SER A 3 -23.68 32.92 24.57
C SER A 3 -23.17 33.70 23.36
N LYS A 4 -22.93 35.01 23.51
CA LYS A 4 -22.44 35.88 22.42
C LYS A 4 -20.92 36.06 22.38
N LEU A 5 -20.19 35.81 23.47
CA LEU A 5 -18.71 35.91 23.47
C LEU A 5 -17.99 34.66 22.92
N LEU A 6 -18.62 33.48 23.00
CA LEU A 6 -18.01 32.23 22.50
C LEU A 6 -18.07 32.11 20.97
N HIS A 7 -19.15 32.59 20.35
CA HIS A 7 -19.27 32.62 18.87
C HIS A 7 -18.37 33.68 18.22
N ILE A 8 -18.07 34.78 18.91
CA ILE A 8 -17.15 35.81 18.40
C ILE A 8 -15.69 35.33 18.48
N SER A 9 -15.33 34.52 19.48
CA SER A 9 -13.96 33.98 19.59
C SER A 9 -13.67 32.86 18.57
N LEU A 10 -14.64 31.99 18.27
CA LEU A 10 -14.48 30.94 17.26
C LEU A 10 -14.49 31.50 15.83
N ALA A 11 -15.36 32.50 15.56
CA ALA A 11 -15.38 33.20 14.28
C ALA A 11 -14.12 34.07 14.07
N MET A 12 -13.55 34.65 15.13
CA MET A 12 -12.26 35.36 15.03
C MET A 12 -11.06 34.42 14.88
N LEU A 13 -11.07 33.21 15.44
CA LEU A 13 -10.05 32.20 15.14
C LEU A 13 -10.12 31.70 13.68
N LEU A 14 -11.33 31.42 13.16
CA LEU A 14 -11.54 31.01 11.77
C LEU A 14 -11.22 32.14 10.76
N LEU A 15 -11.53 33.40 11.10
CA LEU A 15 -11.08 34.55 10.31
C LEU A 15 -9.57 34.78 10.43
N ALA A 16 -8.96 34.54 11.59
CA ALA A 16 -7.51 34.66 11.76
C ALA A 16 -6.76 33.60 10.94
N CYS A 17 -7.24 32.35 10.89
CA CYS A 17 -6.64 31.30 10.05
C CYS A 17 -6.76 31.59 8.55
N THR A 18 -7.91 32.08 8.09
CA THR A 18 -8.09 32.44 6.67
C THR A 18 -7.36 33.73 6.27
N VAL A 19 -7.25 34.72 7.17
CA VAL A 19 -6.60 36.01 6.88
C VAL A 19 -5.09 35.95 7.11
N GLN A 20 -4.58 35.24 8.13
CA GLN A 20 -3.13 35.03 8.30
C GLN A 20 -2.58 34.04 7.28
N GLY A 21 -3.31 32.97 6.93
CA GLY A 21 -2.92 32.07 5.85
C GLY A 21 -2.84 32.78 4.50
N LYS A 22 -3.86 33.58 4.15
CA LYS A 22 -3.86 34.37 2.90
C LYS A 22 -2.84 35.51 2.89
N LYS A 23 -2.66 36.26 3.99
CA LYS A 23 -1.65 37.35 4.04
C LYS A 23 -0.22 36.81 4.01
N ARG A 24 0.04 35.63 4.58
CA ARG A 24 1.39 35.04 4.61
C ARG A 24 1.72 34.37 3.27
N MET A 25 0.75 33.75 2.60
CA MET A 25 0.89 33.29 1.22
C MET A 25 1.08 34.44 0.22
N SER A 26 0.30 35.53 0.33
CA SER A 26 0.44 36.68 -0.60
C SER A 26 1.78 37.39 -0.45
N MET A 27 2.33 37.48 0.78
CA MET A 27 3.68 38.00 1.00
C MET A 27 4.76 37.06 0.45
N LEU A 28 4.54 35.75 0.46
CA LEU A 28 5.49 34.76 -0.10
C LEU A 28 5.47 34.76 -1.65
N GLU A 29 4.32 34.99 -2.27
CA GLU A 29 4.20 35.18 -3.73
C GLU A 29 4.84 36.50 -4.18
N GLU A 30 4.62 37.62 -3.46
CA GLU A 30 5.30 38.90 -3.75
C GLU A 30 6.82 38.83 -3.56
N GLU A 31 7.32 38.09 -2.57
CA GLU A 31 8.77 37.96 -2.33
C GLU A 31 9.44 37.02 -3.35
N GLN A 32 8.74 35.97 -3.83
CA GLN A 32 9.21 35.12 -4.94
C GLN A 32 9.21 35.86 -6.29
N ASP A 33 8.18 36.65 -6.61
CA ASP A 33 8.09 37.42 -7.85
C ASP A 33 9.11 38.59 -7.88
N SER A 34 9.43 39.18 -6.72
CA SER A 34 10.46 40.23 -6.63
C SER A 34 11.89 39.72 -6.92
N ILE A 35 12.12 38.41 -6.79
CA ILE A 35 13.42 37.76 -7.06
C ILE A 35 13.54 37.29 -8.53
N LEU A 36 12.42 37.27 -9.28
CA LEU A 36 12.33 36.79 -10.66
C LEU A 36 12.21 37.89 -11.73
N ALA A 37 12.29 39.17 -11.35
CA ALA A 37 12.30 40.27 -12.32
C ALA A 37 13.56 40.22 -13.23
N PRO A 38 13.44 40.44 -14.55
CA PRO A 38 14.55 40.26 -15.47
C PRO A 38 15.56 41.41 -15.33
N HIS A 39 16.84 41.04 -15.12
CA HIS A 39 17.94 41.98 -15.16
C HIS A 39 17.96 42.75 -16.49
N GLU A 40 17.95 44.07 -16.38
CA GLU A 40 18.05 45.04 -17.46
C GLU A 40 19.27 44.77 -18.37
N ALA A 41 19.04 44.97 -19.66
CA ALA A 41 20.03 44.90 -20.72
C ALA A 41 21.17 45.91 -20.49
N ILE A 42 22.41 45.42 -20.50
CA ILE A 42 23.59 46.27 -20.73
C ILE A 42 24.29 45.76 -21.99
N ASN A 43 24.11 46.51 -23.07
CA ASN A 43 24.98 46.48 -24.25
C ASN A 43 26.27 47.24 -23.92
N PHE A 44 27.44 46.73 -24.32
CA PHE A 44 28.53 47.47 -25.02
C PHE A 44 29.80 46.59 -25.15
N ASP A 45 30.05 46.15 -26.38
CA ASP A 45 31.25 46.38 -27.20
C ASP A 45 32.65 45.90 -26.77
N ALA A 46 33.39 45.39 -27.76
CA ALA A 46 34.69 44.76 -27.63
C ALA A 46 35.85 45.77 -27.56
N ARG A 47 36.84 45.56 -26.67
CA ARG A 47 38.30 45.75 -26.91
C ARG A 47 39.17 45.38 -25.69
N GLU A 48 40.34 44.85 -26.03
CA GLU A 48 41.60 44.54 -25.31
C GLU A 48 41.84 45.00 -23.85
N GLY A 49 42.53 44.14 -23.07
CA GLY A 49 43.53 44.59 -22.09
C GLY A 49 43.52 43.93 -20.70
N ASN A 50 44.60 43.19 -20.40
CA ASN A 50 45.01 42.61 -19.12
C ASN A 50 44.74 43.45 -17.85
N HIS A 51 44.09 42.88 -16.82
CA HIS A 51 44.48 42.93 -15.39
C HIS A 51 43.61 41.94 -14.55
N PRO A 52 44.16 41.22 -13.55
CA PRO A 52 43.36 40.29 -12.74
C PRO A 52 42.70 41.01 -11.56
N VAL A 53 41.38 41.14 -11.57
CA VAL A 53 40.59 41.51 -10.39
C VAL A 53 40.27 40.23 -9.61
N LYS A 54 40.81 40.13 -8.39
CA LYS A 54 40.45 39.07 -7.43
C LYS A 54 38.96 39.21 -7.06
N TYR A 55 38.13 38.28 -7.51
CA TYR A 55 36.81 38.08 -6.93
C TYR A 55 36.95 37.27 -5.63
N GLN A 56 36.70 37.92 -4.49
CA GLN A 56 36.39 37.20 -3.25
C GLN A 56 35.04 36.52 -3.43
N HIS A 57 35.05 35.19 -3.51
CA HIS A 57 33.84 34.39 -3.55
C HIS A 57 33.17 34.48 -2.17
N ASN A 58 32.10 35.26 -2.07
CA ASN A 58 31.39 35.49 -0.82
C ASN A 58 30.52 34.26 -0.48
N GLY A 59 31.14 33.22 0.09
CA GLY A 59 30.51 31.95 0.48
C GLY A 59 29.40 32.08 1.54
N ASN A 60 29.19 33.27 2.09
CA ASN A 60 28.15 33.53 3.09
C ASN A 60 26.72 33.59 2.52
N HIS A 61 26.51 34.00 1.26
CA HIS A 61 25.14 34.17 0.74
C HIS A 61 24.42 32.83 0.47
N ARG A 62 25.16 31.79 0.05
CA ARG A 62 24.58 30.45 -0.17
C ARG A 62 24.26 29.75 1.14
N ALA A 63 25.17 29.82 2.12
CA ALA A 63 24.99 29.22 3.43
C ALA A 63 23.87 29.92 4.24
N VAL A 64 23.71 31.24 4.10
CA VAL A 64 22.59 31.97 4.71
C VAL A 64 21.27 31.60 4.03
N ARG A 65 21.22 31.54 2.69
CA ARG A 65 20.02 31.06 1.97
C ARG A 65 19.62 29.64 2.41
N GLU A 66 20.54 28.68 2.40
CA GLU A 66 20.26 27.29 2.82
C GLU A 66 19.80 27.21 4.28
N LYS A 67 20.35 28.03 5.18
CA LYS A 67 19.88 28.11 6.58
C LYS A 67 18.49 28.75 6.70
N THR A 68 18.17 29.77 5.89
CA THR A 68 16.84 30.41 5.90
C THR A 68 15.77 29.48 5.31
N TRP A 69 16.07 28.75 4.23
CA TRP A 69 15.18 27.72 3.68
C TRP A 69 14.94 26.59 4.67
N LYS A 70 16.00 26.10 5.33
CA LYS A 70 15.87 25.08 6.37
C LYS A 70 15.06 25.59 7.57
N ALA A 71 15.30 26.81 8.03
CA ALA A 71 14.52 27.39 9.13
C ALA A 71 13.04 27.62 8.74
N MET A 72 12.74 27.99 7.50
CA MET A 72 11.36 28.10 6.99
C MET A 72 10.68 26.74 6.85
N ASP A 73 11.39 25.72 6.37
CA ASP A 73 10.91 24.33 6.28
C ASP A 73 10.67 23.76 7.70
N ASP A 74 11.58 24.00 8.65
CA ASP A 74 11.43 23.62 10.05
C ASP A 74 10.23 24.34 10.72
N THR A 75 9.95 25.60 10.35
CA THR A 75 8.78 26.35 10.84
C THR A 75 7.48 25.88 10.16
N TYR A 76 7.54 25.47 8.90
CA TYR A 76 6.40 24.91 8.16
C TYR A 76 6.10 23.46 8.57
N ASP A 77 7.09 22.67 8.97
CA ASP A 77 6.87 21.34 9.55
C ASP A 77 6.35 21.43 11.01
N SER A 78 6.57 22.56 11.72
CA SER A 78 6.08 22.76 13.09
C SER A 78 4.55 22.88 13.23
N ILE A 79 3.81 23.13 12.13
CA ILE A 79 2.34 23.15 12.11
C ILE A 79 1.73 21.76 11.85
N TYR A 80 2.52 20.80 11.38
CA TYR A 80 2.08 19.45 11.09
C TYR A 80 2.26 18.57 12.32
N LYS A 81 1.19 17.88 12.71
CA LYS A 81 1.22 16.90 13.79
C LYS A 81 0.83 15.53 13.27
N SER A 82 1.41 14.49 13.89
CA SER A 82 0.95 13.13 13.67
C SER A 82 -0.55 13.05 13.94
N VAL A 83 -1.26 12.43 13.00
CA VAL A 83 -2.64 12.00 13.17
C VAL A 83 -2.72 10.50 13.42
N LEU A 84 -1.59 9.84 13.66
CA LEU A 84 -1.52 8.44 14.08
C LEU A 84 -1.29 8.36 15.59
N GLY A 85 -1.94 7.39 16.22
CA GLY A 85 -1.67 7.03 17.61
C GLY A 85 -0.24 6.53 17.84
N ASP A 86 0.36 5.91 16.81
CA ASP A 86 1.74 5.42 16.78
C ASP A 86 2.56 6.12 15.67
N GLY A 87 2.59 7.45 15.70
CA GLY A 87 3.32 8.27 14.71
C GLY A 87 4.82 7.92 14.65
N GLY A 88 5.31 7.62 13.46
CA GLY A 88 6.70 7.19 13.23
C GLY A 88 7.02 5.78 13.74
N MET A 89 5.98 5.00 14.09
CA MET A 89 6.08 3.63 14.59
C MET A 89 6.93 3.52 15.87
N ARG A 90 6.77 4.45 16.81
CA ARG A 90 7.63 4.60 17.99
C ARG A 90 7.07 4.00 19.27
N ASP A 91 5.79 3.69 19.35
CA ASP A 91 5.18 3.12 20.55
C ASP A 91 5.92 1.82 20.94
N PRO A 92 6.29 1.64 22.22
CA PRO A 92 6.99 0.44 22.66
C PRO A 92 6.08 -0.81 22.68
N ARG A 93 4.76 -0.63 22.62
CA ARG A 93 3.77 -1.71 22.64
C ARG A 93 3.49 -2.18 21.23
N VAL A 94 3.15 -3.46 21.10
CA VAL A 94 2.71 -4.03 19.83
C VAL A 94 1.21 -3.82 19.71
N ARG A 95 0.79 -3.32 18.56
CA ARG A 95 -0.60 -3.13 18.16
C ARG A 95 -0.73 -3.41 16.68
N VAL A 96 -0.94 -4.68 16.33
CA VAL A 96 -1.00 -5.15 14.95
C VAL A 96 -2.22 -6.04 14.78
N ALA A 97 -3.06 -5.76 13.78
CA ALA A 97 -4.15 -6.64 13.37
C ALA A 97 -3.90 -7.23 11.98
N LEU A 98 -4.58 -8.32 11.68
CA LEU A 98 -4.62 -8.93 10.36
C LEU A 98 -6.06 -8.96 9.85
N GLU A 99 -6.27 -8.40 8.67
CA GLU A 99 -7.46 -8.58 7.85
C GLU A 99 -7.12 -9.50 6.68
N SER A 100 -7.63 -10.74 6.72
CA SER A 100 -7.57 -11.62 5.55
C SER A 100 -8.93 -12.10 5.03
N TRP A 101 -9.98 -11.30 5.29
CA TRP A 101 -11.33 -11.63 4.85
C TRP A 101 -11.60 -11.16 3.43
N ASN A 102 -12.34 -11.99 2.70
CA ASN A 102 -12.75 -11.69 1.35
C ASN A 102 -14.27 -11.85 1.23
N PHE A 103 -14.96 -10.73 1.44
CA PHE A 103 -16.42 -10.64 1.45
C PHE A 103 -17.05 -11.13 0.12
N CYS A 104 -16.35 -10.99 -1.01
CA CYS A 104 -16.92 -11.35 -2.32
C CYS A 104 -16.92 -12.85 -2.63
N ASN A 105 -16.01 -13.63 -2.04
CA ASN A 105 -15.83 -15.04 -2.40
C ASN A 105 -16.85 -15.98 -1.74
N ARG A 106 -17.71 -15.48 -0.84
CA ARG A 106 -18.75 -16.25 -0.11
C ARG A 106 -18.27 -17.54 0.54
N VAL A 107 -16.98 -17.69 0.80
CA VAL A 107 -16.39 -18.89 1.41
C VAL A 107 -17.02 -19.16 2.79
N GLY A 108 -17.40 -18.10 3.51
CA GLY A 108 -18.16 -18.20 4.76
C GLY A 108 -19.53 -18.88 4.61
N SER A 109 -20.18 -18.77 3.44
CA SER A 109 -21.49 -19.40 3.19
C SER A 109 -21.43 -20.92 3.00
N GLU A 110 -20.26 -21.45 2.62
CA GLU A 110 -20.07 -22.89 2.37
C GLU A 110 -19.86 -23.69 3.66
N GLY A 111 -19.23 -23.08 4.67
CA GLY A 111 -18.91 -23.76 5.92
C GLY A 111 -19.95 -23.66 7.04
N GLY A 112 -21.04 -22.91 6.82
CA GLY A 112 -22.16 -22.81 7.75
C GLY A 112 -21.84 -22.10 9.08
N THR A 113 -22.40 -22.61 10.18
CA THR A 113 -22.18 -22.06 11.54
C THR A 113 -20.82 -22.48 12.09
N ASN A 114 -20.17 -21.63 12.90
CA ASN A 114 -18.82 -21.84 13.43
C ASN A 114 -17.70 -21.76 12.38
N MET A 115 -17.85 -20.88 11.39
CA MET A 115 -16.76 -20.56 10.47
C MET A 115 -15.74 -19.66 11.19
N PRO A 116 -14.44 -20.02 11.19
CA PRO A 116 -13.43 -19.16 11.80
C PRO A 116 -13.35 -17.81 11.11
N SER A 117 -13.27 -16.76 11.91
CA SER A 117 -13.09 -15.41 11.40
C SER A 117 -11.60 -15.14 11.17
N PRO A 118 -11.23 -14.53 10.03
CA PRO A 118 -9.85 -14.28 9.61
C PRO A 118 -9.29 -12.99 10.21
N ARG A 119 -9.99 -12.41 11.19
CA ARG A 119 -9.54 -11.26 11.95
C ARG A 119 -8.66 -11.77 13.09
N PHE A 120 -7.43 -11.29 13.14
CA PHE A 120 -6.47 -11.60 14.20
C PHE A 120 -5.88 -10.31 14.74
N ALA A 121 -5.38 -10.34 15.97
CA ALA A 121 -4.59 -9.25 16.50
C ALA A 121 -3.47 -9.76 17.44
N ASP A 122 -2.34 -9.06 17.41
CA ASP A 122 -1.30 -9.13 18.43
C ASP A 122 -1.25 -7.78 19.14
N CYS A 123 -1.62 -7.79 20.42
CA CYS A 123 -1.63 -6.62 21.26
C CYS A 123 -0.90 -6.94 22.56
N ALA A 124 0.38 -6.56 22.58
CA ALA A 124 1.31 -6.96 23.62
C ALA A 124 2.02 -5.75 24.23
N GLN A 125 2.37 -5.85 25.51
CA GLN A 125 3.21 -4.88 26.18
C GLN A 125 4.13 -5.55 27.21
N ILE A 126 5.28 -4.91 27.47
CA ILE A 126 6.23 -5.38 28.48
C ILE A 126 5.80 -4.80 29.83
N VAL A 127 5.62 -5.68 30.82
CA VAL A 127 5.31 -5.29 32.20
C VAL A 127 6.43 -5.76 33.11
N CYS A 128 7.01 -4.83 33.87
CA CYS A 128 8.10 -5.11 34.81
C CYS A 128 7.63 -4.85 36.25
N GLY A 129 7.91 -5.77 37.17
CA GLY A 129 7.45 -5.71 38.57
C GLY A 129 8.02 -4.58 39.44
N SER A 130 8.92 -3.74 38.93
CA SER A 130 9.42 -2.50 39.57
C SER A 130 9.92 -1.52 38.51
N PRO A 131 9.80 -0.19 38.71
CA PRO A 131 10.39 0.79 37.81
C PRO A 131 11.90 0.60 37.77
N LEU A 132 12.42 0.28 36.59
CA LEU A 132 13.85 0.06 36.34
C LEU A 132 14.58 1.39 36.47
N THR A 133 15.16 1.66 37.65
CA THR A 133 15.86 2.93 37.93
C THR A 133 17.38 2.79 38.00
N SER A 134 17.91 1.56 37.88
CA SER A 134 19.35 1.29 37.90
C SER A 134 19.73 -0.01 37.15
N LYS A 135 21.01 -0.12 36.76
CA LYS A 135 21.61 -1.27 36.07
C LYS A 135 21.47 -2.59 36.85
N GLU A 136 21.57 -2.52 38.17
CA GLU A 136 21.46 -3.67 39.09
C GLU A 136 20.03 -4.20 39.23
N GLN A 137 19.01 -3.36 38.99
CA GLN A 137 17.60 -3.79 38.92
C GLN A 137 17.26 -4.44 37.58
N TYR A 138 17.89 -4.03 36.49
CA TYR A 138 17.64 -4.60 35.16
C TYR A 138 18.09 -6.07 35.08
N GLU A 139 19.27 -6.40 35.62
CA GLU A 139 19.81 -7.77 35.66
C GLU A 139 18.98 -8.72 36.56
N GLY A 140 18.07 -8.19 37.38
CA GLY A 140 17.19 -8.96 38.29
C GLY A 140 15.68 -8.79 38.08
N ALA A 141 15.24 -7.96 37.12
CA ALA A 141 13.82 -7.71 36.88
C ALA A 141 13.25 -8.75 35.92
N ALA A 142 12.36 -9.59 36.44
CA ALA A 142 11.49 -10.43 35.62
C ALA A 142 10.43 -9.55 34.96
N CYS A 143 10.73 -9.02 33.78
CA CYS A 143 9.73 -8.42 32.92
C CYS A 143 9.03 -9.54 32.13
N GLU A 144 7.73 -9.41 31.96
CA GLU A 144 6.90 -10.37 31.24
C GLU A 144 6.16 -9.68 30.11
N VAL A 145 5.74 -10.46 29.11
CA VAL A 145 4.83 -9.97 28.08
C VAL A 145 3.41 -10.11 28.59
N GLU A 146 2.75 -8.98 28.80
CA GLU A 146 1.30 -8.95 28.95
C GLU A 146 0.67 -8.97 27.55
N GLN A 147 -0.03 -10.06 27.26
CA GLN A 147 -0.81 -10.23 26.03
C GLN A 147 -2.27 -9.85 26.29
N LEU A 148 -2.76 -8.82 25.60
CA LEU A 148 -4.12 -8.30 25.74
C LEU A 148 -5.13 -9.07 24.88
N VAL A 149 -4.65 -9.61 23.75
CA VAL A 149 -5.38 -10.55 22.91
C VAL A 149 -4.77 -11.93 23.14
N ASN A 150 -5.61 -12.96 23.22
CA ASN A 150 -5.16 -14.33 23.45
C ASN A 150 -5.70 -15.29 22.37
N VAL A 151 -5.26 -16.55 22.47
CA VAL A 151 -5.61 -17.63 21.54
C VAL A 151 -7.12 -17.86 21.39
N ALA A 152 -7.90 -17.65 22.44
CA ALA A 152 -9.36 -17.79 22.37
C ALA A 152 -10.01 -16.65 21.58
N ASP A 153 -9.52 -15.43 21.74
CA ASP A 153 -10.02 -14.23 21.04
C ASP A 153 -9.77 -14.35 19.53
N ASP A 154 -8.53 -14.65 19.14
CA ASP A 154 -8.13 -14.94 17.76
C ASP A 154 -8.85 -16.19 17.21
N GLY A 155 -9.22 -17.14 18.09
CA GLY A 155 -9.90 -18.38 17.76
C GLY A 155 -11.42 -18.28 17.53
N LEU A 156 -12.02 -17.11 17.76
CA LEU A 156 -13.46 -16.89 17.65
C LEU A 156 -14.00 -17.17 16.23
N LYS A 157 -15.17 -17.81 16.20
CA LYS A 157 -15.86 -18.29 15.00
C LYS A 157 -17.29 -17.75 14.92
N SER A 158 -17.85 -17.66 13.72
CA SER A 158 -19.20 -17.16 13.50
C SER A 158 -20.25 -17.86 14.37
N GLY A 159 -21.11 -17.06 15.00
CA GLY A 159 -22.11 -17.52 15.97
C GLY A 159 -21.60 -17.80 17.39
N GLN A 160 -20.30 -17.64 17.66
CA GLN A 160 -19.78 -17.72 19.04
C GLN A 160 -19.90 -16.37 19.74
N THR A 161 -20.35 -16.39 20.99
CA THR A 161 -20.48 -15.20 21.82
C THR A 161 -19.13 -14.59 22.16
N PHE A 162 -19.03 -13.26 22.07
CA PHE A 162 -17.83 -12.51 22.44
C PHE A 162 -17.66 -12.50 23.98
N PRO A 163 -16.44 -12.71 24.51
CA PRO A 163 -16.20 -12.76 25.96
C PRO A 163 -16.56 -11.49 26.74
N GLN A 164 -16.46 -10.32 26.11
CA GLN A 164 -16.75 -9.02 26.72
C GLN A 164 -17.29 -8.02 25.70
N GLY A 165 -18.03 -7.02 26.19
CA GLY A 165 -18.58 -5.92 25.39
C GLY A 165 -19.93 -6.24 24.73
N ASP A 166 -20.57 -5.20 24.21
CA ASP A 166 -21.87 -5.29 23.52
C ASP A 166 -21.69 -5.55 22.02
N PHE A 167 -21.01 -6.64 21.67
CA PHE A 167 -20.81 -7.08 20.28
C PHE A 167 -21.84 -8.12 19.88
N VAL A 168 -22.22 -8.13 18.60
CA VAL A 168 -23.27 -9.02 18.09
C VAL A 168 -22.67 -10.29 17.50
N ASP A 169 -23.05 -11.45 18.04
CA ASP A 169 -22.56 -12.78 17.64
C ASP A 169 -23.28 -13.33 16.40
N TYR A 170 -23.18 -12.60 15.29
CA TYR A 170 -23.77 -12.98 14.02
C TYR A 170 -23.36 -14.40 13.59
N VAL A 171 -24.36 -15.17 13.13
CA VAL A 171 -24.11 -16.46 12.46
C VAL A 171 -23.51 -16.25 11.07
N GLN A 172 -23.87 -15.14 10.42
CA GLN A 172 -23.34 -14.74 9.12
C GLN A 172 -21.85 -14.36 9.30
N PRO A 173 -20.90 -15.03 8.59
CA PRO A 173 -19.47 -14.83 8.83
C PRO A 173 -18.87 -13.46 8.44
N ASP A 174 -19.40 -12.80 7.41
CA ASP A 174 -19.05 -11.42 7.03
C ASP A 174 -19.42 -10.43 8.14
N ASP A 175 -20.67 -10.49 8.62
CA ASP A 175 -21.17 -9.62 9.70
C ASP A 175 -20.39 -9.91 11.01
N TYR A 176 -20.09 -11.18 11.27
CA TYR A 176 -19.28 -11.59 12.41
C TYR A 176 -17.83 -11.09 12.32
N ALA A 177 -17.22 -11.11 11.13
CA ALA A 177 -15.86 -10.61 10.95
C ALA A 177 -15.76 -9.12 11.25
N VAL A 178 -16.78 -8.34 10.90
CA VAL A 178 -16.86 -6.92 11.30
C VAL A 178 -16.91 -6.80 12.82
N GLN A 179 -17.81 -7.53 13.48
CA GLN A 179 -17.93 -7.48 14.94
C GLN A 179 -16.67 -7.97 15.66
N LYS A 180 -15.98 -8.98 15.12
CA LYS A 180 -14.73 -9.48 15.69
C LYS A 180 -13.61 -8.45 15.60
N GLU A 181 -13.51 -7.69 14.51
CA GLU A 181 -12.55 -6.59 14.45
C GLU A 181 -12.82 -5.55 15.54
N LEU A 182 -14.07 -5.12 15.71
CA LEU A 182 -14.45 -4.18 16.77
C LEU A 182 -14.13 -4.72 18.17
N TYR A 183 -14.36 -6.02 18.38
CA TYR A 183 -14.02 -6.72 19.61
C TYR A 183 -12.50 -6.74 19.87
N LEU A 184 -11.70 -7.20 18.90
CA LEU A 184 -10.24 -7.21 19.02
C LEU A 184 -9.69 -5.80 19.25
N ALA A 185 -10.21 -4.80 18.54
CA ALA A 185 -9.88 -3.41 18.74
C ALA A 185 -10.15 -2.95 20.19
N SER A 186 -11.28 -3.36 20.79
CA SER A 186 -11.58 -3.01 22.18
C SER A 186 -10.59 -3.58 23.20
N LEU A 187 -9.96 -4.73 22.90
CA LEU A 187 -8.87 -5.30 23.70
C LEU A 187 -7.55 -4.56 23.49
N CYS A 188 -7.32 -4.11 22.26
CA CYS A 188 -6.11 -3.44 21.83
C CYS A 188 -6.11 -1.93 22.08
N GLU A 189 -7.24 -1.34 22.46
CA GLU A 189 -7.39 0.10 22.58
C GLU A 189 -6.30 0.69 23.48
N THR A 190 -5.75 1.80 23.03
CA THR A 190 -4.92 2.65 23.86
C THR A 190 -5.21 4.12 23.62
N THR A 191 -4.83 4.96 24.56
CA THR A 191 -5.21 6.38 24.56
C THR A 191 -3.98 7.25 24.47
N SER A 192 -4.01 8.20 23.54
CA SER A 192 -3.09 9.33 23.46
C SER A 192 -3.78 10.61 23.96
N GLU A 193 -3.04 11.72 24.09
CA GLU A 193 -3.65 13.03 24.40
C GLU A 193 -4.73 13.44 23.40
N ALA A 194 -4.63 12.96 22.15
CA ALA A 194 -5.54 13.31 21.08
C ALA A 194 -6.73 12.34 20.92
N GLY A 195 -6.73 11.21 21.63
CA GLY A 195 -7.83 10.25 21.63
C GLY A 195 -7.40 8.78 21.60
N PRO A 196 -8.38 7.86 21.63
CA PRO A 196 -8.15 6.42 21.55
C PRO A 196 -7.73 5.98 20.15
N TRP A 197 -6.91 4.94 20.09
CA TRP A 197 -6.45 4.29 18.86
C TRP A 197 -6.17 2.81 19.09
N HIS A 198 -6.10 2.01 18.02
CA HIS A 198 -6.14 0.55 18.13
C HIS A 198 -4.87 -0.12 17.59
N PHE A 199 -4.68 -0.24 16.27
CA PHE A 199 -3.57 -1.00 15.68
C PHE A 199 -3.19 -0.58 14.26
N TRP A 200 -1.99 -1.00 13.84
CA TRP A 200 -1.60 -1.12 12.43
C TRP A 200 -2.37 -2.27 11.81
N MET A 201 -2.94 -2.08 10.62
CA MET A 201 -3.66 -3.14 9.91
C MET A 201 -2.75 -3.80 8.88
N VAL A 202 -2.52 -5.11 9.01
CA VAL A 202 -1.99 -5.92 7.92
C VAL A 202 -3.17 -6.37 7.06
N MET A 203 -3.24 -5.88 5.84
CA MET A 203 -4.29 -6.29 4.90
C MET A 203 -3.74 -7.34 3.94
N LEU A 204 -4.28 -8.55 4.01
CA LEU A 204 -3.99 -9.65 3.10
C LEU A 204 -5.23 -9.98 2.28
N LYS A 205 -5.19 -9.73 0.98
CA LYS A 205 -6.33 -10.02 0.09
C LYS A 205 -5.90 -10.91 -1.06
N ASN A 206 -6.88 -11.56 -1.65
CA ASN A 206 -6.73 -12.30 -2.89
C ASN A 206 -7.74 -11.78 -3.91
N GLY A 207 -7.46 -12.02 -5.20
CA GLY A 207 -8.40 -11.72 -6.27
C GLY A 207 -9.78 -12.35 -6.06
N ASN A 208 -10.82 -11.60 -6.39
CA ASN A 208 -12.22 -12.07 -6.34
C ASN A 208 -12.55 -12.79 -7.63
N PHE A 209 -12.46 -14.11 -7.62
CA PHE A 209 -12.79 -14.95 -8.75
C PHE A 209 -14.07 -15.74 -8.49
N ASP A 210 -15.05 -15.56 -9.36
CA ASP A 210 -16.14 -16.52 -9.49
C ASP A 210 -15.69 -17.71 -10.35
N ILE A 211 -16.40 -18.83 -10.21
CA ILE A 211 -16.17 -20.05 -11.00
C ILE A 211 -16.24 -19.86 -12.53
N HIS A 212 -16.73 -18.72 -13.02
CA HIS A 212 -16.89 -18.41 -14.44
C HIS A 212 -15.77 -17.52 -15.01
N SER A 213 -14.92 -16.95 -14.15
CA SER A 213 -13.83 -16.04 -14.52
C SER A 213 -12.71 -16.65 -15.37
N GLY A 214 -12.69 -17.98 -15.55
CA GLY A 214 -11.63 -18.71 -16.25
C GLY A 214 -10.28 -18.78 -15.49
N LEU A 215 -10.18 -18.07 -14.37
CA LEU A 215 -9.00 -18.01 -13.49
C LEU A 215 -9.12 -18.96 -12.29
N CYS A 216 -10.29 -19.58 -12.11
CA CYS A 216 -10.46 -20.71 -11.21
C CYS A 216 -9.82 -21.96 -11.78
N SER A 217 -8.91 -22.57 -11.03
CA SER A 217 -8.33 -23.86 -11.41
C SER A 217 -9.42 -24.93 -11.50
N SER A 218 -9.39 -25.78 -12.53
CA SER A 218 -10.24 -26.99 -12.61
C SER A 218 -9.95 -28.01 -11.50
N THR A 219 -8.87 -27.81 -10.75
CA THR A 219 -8.49 -28.55 -9.53
C THR A 219 -8.74 -27.78 -8.24
N ALA A 220 -9.26 -26.54 -8.30
CA ALA A 220 -9.94 -25.95 -7.16
C ALA A 220 -11.13 -26.87 -6.89
N SER A 221 -10.96 -27.71 -5.87
CA SER A 221 -11.89 -28.77 -5.53
C SER A 221 -13.32 -28.25 -5.57
N SER A 222 -14.28 -29.06 -6.03
CA SER A 222 -15.71 -28.73 -5.91
C SER A 222 -16.00 -28.05 -4.56
N PRO A 223 -16.89 -27.06 -4.51
CA PRO A 223 -17.19 -26.27 -3.30
C PRO A 223 -17.59 -27.10 -2.06
N SER A 224 -17.79 -28.41 -2.20
CA SER A 224 -17.92 -29.36 -1.09
C SER A 224 -16.60 -29.76 -0.41
N GLN A 225 -15.45 -29.23 -0.83
CA GLN A 225 -14.12 -29.61 -0.33
C GLN A 225 -13.28 -28.41 0.15
N SER A 226 -13.88 -27.22 0.29
CA SER A 226 -13.26 -26.13 1.05
C SER A 226 -13.01 -26.60 2.47
N ARG A 227 -11.74 -26.93 2.78
CA ARG A 227 -11.35 -27.34 4.14
C ARG A 227 -11.57 -26.14 5.06
N PRO A 228 -12.15 -26.34 6.26
CA PRO A 228 -12.37 -25.25 7.19
C PRO A 228 -11.06 -24.52 7.45
N PHE A 229 -11.14 -23.20 7.53
CA PHE A 229 -10.07 -22.37 8.05
C PHE A 229 -9.57 -22.99 9.36
N MET A 230 -8.26 -23.12 9.54
CA MET A 230 -7.70 -23.64 10.79
C MET A 230 -6.66 -22.67 11.30
N PHE A 231 -6.96 -22.12 12.48
CA PHE A 231 -6.00 -21.40 13.30
C PHE A 231 -5.05 -22.41 13.94
N TYR A 232 -3.75 -22.13 13.86
CA TYR A 232 -2.72 -22.91 14.53
C TYR A 232 -1.87 -21.97 15.40
N PRO A 233 -1.94 -22.10 16.74
CA PRO A 233 -1.07 -21.34 17.60
C PRO A 233 0.38 -21.81 17.38
N GLY A 234 1.29 -20.87 17.12
CA GLY A 234 2.70 -21.18 16.93
C GLY A 234 3.34 -21.79 18.18
N LYS A 235 4.01 -22.93 18.01
CA LYS A 235 5.07 -23.45 18.91
C LYS A 235 6.15 -24.01 17.99
N ILE A 236 7.25 -23.30 17.82
CA ILE A 236 8.38 -23.77 17.01
C ILE A 236 9.39 -24.49 17.91
N THR A 237 9.70 -25.74 17.56
CA THR A 237 11.00 -26.35 17.86
C THR A 237 11.94 -25.99 16.72
N THR A 238 13.07 -25.39 17.06
CA THR A 238 14.03 -24.85 16.09
C THR A 238 14.69 -25.95 15.28
N SER A 239 14.44 -25.99 13.97
CA SER A 239 15.42 -26.52 13.02
C SER A 239 15.42 -25.68 11.74
N SER A 240 16.51 -24.93 11.59
CA SER A 240 17.06 -24.32 10.37
C SER A 240 16.08 -23.72 9.34
N VAL A 241 15.77 -22.43 9.51
CA VAL A 241 15.80 -21.47 8.39
C VAL A 241 16.67 -20.32 8.86
N ALA A 242 17.73 -20.05 8.08
CA ALA A 242 18.76 -19.09 8.42
C ALA A 242 18.16 -17.70 8.62
N SER A 243 18.20 -17.24 9.87
CA SER A 243 18.13 -15.83 10.22
C SER A 243 19.36 -15.16 9.60
N GLY A 244 19.15 -14.40 8.51
CA GLY A 244 20.16 -13.52 7.95
C GLY A 244 20.51 -12.46 8.98
N ARG A 245 21.56 -12.70 9.77
CA ARG A 245 22.14 -11.67 10.64
C ARG A 245 22.76 -10.59 9.75
N TYR A 246 22.26 -9.37 9.92
CA TYR A 246 22.88 -8.16 9.39
C TYR A 246 24.31 -8.04 9.92
N LEU A 247 25.28 -8.01 9.00
CA LEU A 247 26.64 -7.53 9.29
C LEU A 247 26.92 -6.32 8.39
N ASN A 248 27.27 -5.23 9.07
CA ASN A 248 27.62 -3.91 8.57
C ASN A 248 28.82 -3.97 7.59
N PRO A 249 28.81 -3.30 6.42
CA PRO A 249 29.95 -3.35 5.51
C PRO A 249 30.99 -2.30 5.88
N GLN A 250 32.07 -2.70 6.57
CA GLN A 250 33.31 -1.92 6.61
C GLN A 250 34.25 -2.35 5.47
N MET A 251 34.64 -1.36 4.67
CA MET A 251 35.72 -1.44 3.68
C MET A 251 37.00 -2.01 4.29
N THR A 252 37.55 -3.07 3.70
CA THR A 252 38.99 -3.35 3.73
C THR A 252 39.42 -3.91 2.38
N GLN A 253 40.52 -3.34 1.87
CA GLN A 253 41.15 -3.65 0.58
C GLN A 253 42.06 -4.88 0.67
N MET A 254 42.36 -5.44 -0.53
CA MET A 254 43.55 -6.21 -0.97
C MET A 254 43.46 -7.75 -0.95
N PRO A 255 44.24 -8.50 -1.77
CA PRO A 255 44.91 -8.23 -3.06
C PRO A 255 44.68 -9.34 -4.14
N ALA A 256 45.35 -9.20 -5.29
CA ALA A 256 45.33 -10.09 -6.46
C ALA A 256 46.27 -11.32 -6.39
N GLY A 257 46.00 -12.32 -7.25
CA GLY A 257 46.82 -13.52 -7.57
C GLY A 257 46.22 -14.82 -6.99
N ASP A 258 46.13 -15.99 -7.62
CA ASP A 258 46.71 -16.55 -8.86
C ASP A 258 45.91 -17.80 -9.32
N LYS A 259 46.21 -18.29 -10.53
CA LYS A 259 45.60 -19.43 -11.25
C LYS A 259 46.07 -20.82 -10.77
N GLU A 260 45.19 -21.83 -10.90
CA GLU A 260 45.38 -23.24 -11.37
C GLU A 260 44.26 -24.13 -10.77
N SER A 261 43.35 -24.80 -11.48
CA SER A 261 43.36 -25.90 -12.47
C SER A 261 43.15 -27.33 -11.89
N GLN A 262 42.15 -28.02 -12.48
CA GLN A 262 41.91 -29.48 -12.60
C GLN A 262 41.30 -30.30 -11.44
N ASN A 263 40.07 -30.82 -11.61
CA ASN A 263 39.80 -32.18 -12.15
C ASN A 263 38.31 -32.58 -12.03
N ILE A 264 37.71 -33.04 -13.14
CA ILE A 264 36.41 -33.73 -13.24
C ILE A 264 36.64 -35.00 -14.07
N PRO A 265 36.16 -36.19 -13.68
CA PRO A 265 36.12 -37.35 -14.56
C PRO A 265 34.79 -37.48 -15.31
N GLN A 266 34.90 -37.72 -16.62
CA GLN A 266 33.85 -38.15 -17.54
C GLN A 266 33.58 -39.66 -17.47
N LEU A 267 32.43 -40.10 -18.01
CA LEU A 267 32.32 -41.20 -18.99
C LEU A 267 30.90 -41.25 -19.62
N GLY A 268 30.83 -41.22 -20.97
CA GLY A 268 29.62 -41.55 -21.78
C GLY A 268 29.66 -43.00 -22.30
N PRO A 269 29.20 -43.35 -23.53
CA PRO A 269 28.04 -42.84 -24.31
C PRO A 269 27.26 -43.95 -25.12
N ILE A 270 26.29 -43.52 -25.94
CA ILE A 270 25.75 -44.09 -27.23
C ILE A 270 24.68 -45.23 -27.20
N VAL A 271 23.55 -45.03 -27.89
CA VAL A 271 23.09 -45.75 -29.13
C VAL A 271 21.61 -45.42 -29.48
N SER A 272 21.41 -44.98 -30.73
CA SER A 272 20.14 -44.78 -31.44
C SER A 272 19.61 -46.06 -32.11
N ARG A 273 18.30 -46.17 -32.39
CA ARG A 273 17.74 -46.91 -33.56
C ARG A 273 16.32 -46.44 -33.94
N ASN A 274 16.13 -46.34 -35.26
CA ASN A 274 14.96 -45.92 -36.05
C ASN A 274 13.89 -47.02 -36.26
N ILE A 275 12.73 -46.66 -36.87
CA ILE A 275 12.03 -47.26 -38.07
C ILE A 275 10.56 -46.72 -38.13
N SER A 276 10.19 -45.81 -39.05
CA SER A 276 9.61 -45.91 -40.44
C SER A 276 8.05 -46.03 -40.49
N THR A 277 7.21 -45.10 -41.01
CA THR A 277 6.83 -44.64 -42.39
C THR A 277 5.40 -45.07 -42.86
N ALA A 278 4.78 -44.18 -43.68
CA ALA A 278 3.65 -44.32 -44.64
C ALA A 278 2.19 -44.01 -44.15
N SER A 279 1.27 -43.34 -44.87
CA SER A 279 1.26 -42.59 -46.16
C SER A 279 -0.08 -41.82 -46.36
N SER A 280 -0.01 -40.69 -47.08
CA SER A 280 -0.97 -40.04 -48.02
C SER A 280 -2.51 -40.00 -47.80
N ASN A 281 -3.09 -38.79 -47.91
CA ASN A 281 -3.92 -38.39 -49.06
C ASN A 281 -4.13 -36.86 -49.12
N ALA A 282 -4.24 -36.33 -50.35
CA ALA A 282 -4.32 -34.92 -50.71
C ALA A 282 -5.72 -34.53 -51.25
N ALA A 283 -6.13 -33.27 -51.09
CA ALA A 283 -7.02 -32.55 -52.01
C ALA A 283 -6.90 -31.01 -51.87
N GLU A 284 -6.95 -30.35 -53.03
CA GLU A 284 -6.72 -28.94 -53.45
C GLU A 284 -7.60 -27.84 -52.79
N SER A 285 -7.04 -26.66 -52.44
CA SER A 285 -7.01 -25.32 -53.11
C SER A 285 -8.29 -24.46 -52.97
N MET A 286 -8.28 -23.23 -52.41
CA MET A 286 -7.83 -21.93 -53.00
C MET A 286 -7.70 -20.80 -51.93
N PRO A 287 -7.10 -19.61 -52.23
CA PRO A 287 -6.37 -18.77 -51.27
C PRO A 287 -7.09 -17.48 -50.79
N LEU A 288 -6.72 -16.98 -49.60
CA LEU A 288 -7.08 -15.63 -49.09
C LEU A 288 -5.90 -14.64 -49.23
N PRO A 289 -6.14 -13.33 -49.49
CA PRO A 289 -5.11 -12.41 -49.97
C PRO A 289 -4.08 -11.94 -48.93
N SER A 290 -2.88 -11.69 -49.47
CA SER A 290 -1.61 -11.36 -48.84
C SER A 290 -1.46 -9.93 -48.30
N ILE A 291 -2.34 -9.47 -47.39
CA ILE A 291 -2.17 -8.17 -46.70
C ILE A 291 -2.02 -8.30 -45.16
N VAL A 292 -2.31 -9.47 -44.58
CA VAL A 292 -2.23 -9.64 -43.11
C VAL A 292 -0.86 -10.11 -42.62
N GLN A 293 0.00 -10.66 -43.49
CA GLN A 293 1.29 -11.24 -43.07
C GLN A 293 2.43 -10.24 -42.85
N ALA A 294 2.23 -8.94 -43.14
CA ALA A 294 3.27 -7.92 -42.94
C ALA A 294 3.10 -7.06 -41.67
N LEU A 295 1.96 -7.13 -40.95
CA LEU A 295 1.70 -6.30 -39.76
C LEU A 295 1.78 -7.04 -38.42
N LEU A 296 2.05 -8.35 -38.41
CA LEU A 296 2.04 -9.19 -37.20
C LEU A 296 3.44 -9.63 -36.71
N LYS A 297 4.51 -8.90 -37.07
CA LYS A 297 5.88 -9.26 -36.68
C LYS A 297 6.58 -8.30 -35.71
N SER A 298 5.86 -7.49 -34.93
CA SER A 298 6.49 -6.65 -33.90
C SER A 298 5.67 -6.40 -32.63
N ALA A 299 4.89 -7.37 -32.16
CA ALA A 299 4.27 -7.28 -30.83
C ALA A 299 4.30 -8.65 -30.15
N ASN A 300 4.69 -8.67 -28.88
CA ASN A 300 4.84 -9.86 -28.07
C ASN A 300 3.46 -10.52 -27.87
N PRO A 301 3.26 -11.83 -28.11
CA PRO A 301 1.94 -12.48 -28.05
C PRO A 301 1.26 -12.40 -26.67
N VAL A 302 2.05 -12.17 -25.61
CA VAL A 302 1.59 -12.11 -24.21
C VAL A 302 0.77 -10.83 -23.93
N ASP A 303 1.11 -9.69 -24.55
CA ASP A 303 0.42 -8.41 -24.32
C ASP A 303 -0.96 -8.34 -25.01
N ASN A 304 -1.17 -9.14 -26.05
CA ASN A 304 -2.44 -9.16 -26.80
C ASN A 304 -3.49 -10.06 -26.17
N LEU A 305 -3.10 -11.18 -25.56
CA LEU A 305 -4.02 -12.06 -24.82
C LEU A 305 -4.49 -11.42 -23.51
N TYR A 306 -3.61 -10.69 -22.82
CA TYR A 306 -3.94 -9.94 -21.61
C TYR A 306 -4.93 -8.79 -21.89
N ARG A 307 -4.72 -8.05 -22.99
CA ARG A 307 -5.68 -7.04 -23.47
C ARG A 307 -7.00 -7.65 -23.95
N GLN A 308 -6.97 -8.80 -24.62
CA GLN A 308 -8.19 -9.48 -25.09
C GLN A 308 -9.02 -10.03 -23.94
N GLN A 309 -8.43 -10.63 -22.90
CA GLN A 309 -9.19 -11.17 -21.78
C GLN A 309 -9.87 -10.07 -20.94
N GLN A 310 -9.21 -8.93 -20.74
CA GLN A 310 -9.85 -7.77 -20.11
C GLN A 310 -10.90 -7.14 -21.04
N GLN A 311 -10.66 -7.05 -22.35
CA GLN A 311 -11.66 -6.55 -23.32
C GLN A 311 -12.88 -7.45 -23.48
N GLU A 312 -12.73 -8.77 -23.38
CA GLU A 312 -13.84 -9.72 -23.44
C GLU A 312 -14.69 -9.72 -22.16
N GLN A 313 -14.10 -9.44 -20.99
CA GLN A 313 -14.86 -9.17 -19.75
C GLN A 313 -15.59 -7.81 -19.79
N MET A 314 -15.05 -6.82 -20.50
CA MET A 314 -15.66 -5.49 -20.70
C MET A 314 -16.83 -5.49 -21.73
N LEU A 315 -17.07 -6.59 -22.44
CA LEU A 315 -18.11 -6.68 -23.50
C LEU A 315 -19.44 -7.28 -23.02
N LEU A 316 -19.61 -7.55 -21.74
CA LEU A 316 -20.89 -7.98 -21.20
C LEU A 316 -21.85 -6.75 -21.08
N PRO A 317 -23.13 -6.90 -21.45
CA PRO A 317 -24.11 -5.80 -21.51
C PRO A 317 -24.26 -5.11 -20.14
N PRO A 318 -24.76 -3.85 -20.08
CA PRO A 318 -24.87 -3.10 -18.84
C PRO A 318 -25.64 -3.94 -17.82
N PHE A 319 -24.91 -4.45 -16.84
CA PHE A 319 -25.43 -5.41 -15.89
C PHE A 319 -26.53 -4.71 -15.10
N ILE A 320 -27.75 -5.20 -15.25
CA ILE A 320 -28.90 -4.73 -14.48
C ILE A 320 -28.69 -5.20 -13.04
N ALA A 321 -28.02 -4.35 -12.25
CA ALA A 321 -27.89 -4.52 -10.82
C ALA A 321 -29.30 -4.46 -10.20
N ASN A 322 -29.71 -5.52 -9.51
CA ASN A 322 -30.81 -5.41 -8.57
C ASN A 322 -30.41 -4.38 -7.50
N LYS A 323 -31.26 -3.38 -7.30
CA LYS A 323 -31.08 -2.36 -6.26
C LYS A 323 -30.94 -3.03 -4.89
N GLY A 324 -29.79 -2.84 -4.24
CA GLY A 324 -29.63 -3.07 -2.80
C GLY A 324 -28.94 -4.38 -2.37
N SER A 325 -28.30 -5.14 -3.26
CA SER A 325 -27.47 -6.29 -2.83
C SER A 325 -26.06 -6.24 -3.43
N PHE A 326 -25.08 -6.40 -2.54
CA PHE A 326 -23.66 -6.68 -2.80
C PHE A 326 -23.52 -7.67 -3.99
N PRO A 327 -22.94 -7.28 -5.15
CA PRO A 327 -22.78 -8.21 -6.24
C PRO A 327 -21.52 -9.07 -6.02
N CYS A 328 -21.57 -10.00 -5.06
CA CYS A 328 -20.70 -11.18 -5.16
C CYS A 328 -21.16 -11.89 -6.43
N PHE A 329 -20.27 -12.06 -7.40
CA PHE A 329 -20.56 -12.86 -8.58
C PHE A 329 -20.56 -14.33 -8.19
N GLY A 330 -21.66 -15.04 -8.45
CA GLY A 330 -21.75 -16.50 -8.34
C GLY A 330 -21.19 -17.12 -7.04
N HIS A 331 -20.75 -18.37 -7.15
CA HIS A 331 -19.94 -19.03 -6.13
C HIS A 331 -18.45 -18.70 -6.39
N GLY A 332 -17.74 -18.26 -5.36
CA GLY A 332 -16.29 -18.01 -5.43
C GLY A 332 -15.50 -19.32 -5.49
N CYS A 333 -14.27 -19.27 -5.99
CA CYS A 333 -13.38 -20.43 -6.06
C CYS A 333 -12.10 -20.30 -5.22
N MET A 334 -11.93 -19.19 -4.53
CA MET A 334 -10.73 -18.87 -3.77
C MET A 334 -10.96 -19.14 -2.29
N ASN A 335 -9.94 -19.70 -1.63
CA ASN A 335 -10.00 -20.05 -0.20
C ASN A 335 -9.66 -18.84 0.68
N HIS A 336 -10.03 -18.92 1.96
CA HIS A 336 -9.34 -18.12 2.98
C HIS A 336 -7.96 -18.71 3.26
N PRO A 337 -6.95 -17.88 3.58
CA PRO A 337 -5.62 -18.39 3.88
C PRO A 337 -5.62 -19.13 5.22
N ARG A 338 -4.71 -20.07 5.40
CA ARG A 338 -4.31 -20.48 6.75
C ARG A 338 -3.35 -19.45 7.30
N VAL A 339 -3.64 -18.99 8.51
CA VAL A 339 -2.83 -18.01 9.22
C VAL A 339 -2.22 -18.65 10.45
N PHE A 340 -0.92 -18.43 10.62
CA PHE A 340 -0.13 -18.78 11.78
C PHE A 340 0.30 -17.49 12.48
N HIS A 341 0.23 -17.51 13.81
CA HIS A 341 0.57 -16.37 14.66
C HIS A 341 1.72 -16.77 15.58
N ASN A 342 2.89 -16.14 15.40
CA ASN A 342 3.95 -16.13 16.38
C ASN A 342 3.75 -14.93 17.30
N TRP A 343 3.14 -15.20 18.46
CA TRP A 343 2.87 -14.19 19.49
C TRP A 343 4.11 -13.40 19.87
N SER A 344 3.90 -12.10 20.11
CA SER A 344 4.93 -11.18 20.55
C SER A 344 5.65 -11.71 21.79
N LYS A 345 6.97 -11.66 21.72
CA LYS A 345 7.88 -12.10 22.79
C LYS A 345 8.92 -11.03 23.05
N ILE A 346 9.45 -11.01 24.27
CA ILE A 346 10.60 -10.18 24.63
C ILE A 346 11.84 -10.67 23.88
N ASN A 347 12.56 -9.74 23.30
CA ASN A 347 13.94 -9.88 22.87
C ASN A 347 14.81 -8.98 23.73
N ASP A 348 15.84 -9.57 24.34
CA ASP A 348 16.89 -8.82 25.01
C ASP A 348 17.82 -8.21 23.95
N GLN A 349 17.89 -6.88 23.91
CA GLN A 349 18.91 -6.17 23.15
C GLN A 349 19.98 -5.75 24.14
N GLU A 350 21.17 -6.36 24.03
CA GLU A 350 22.35 -5.98 24.79
C GLU A 350 23.33 -5.21 23.90
N GLY A 351 23.78 -4.05 24.37
CA GLY A 351 24.77 -3.24 23.67
C GLY A 351 25.55 -2.32 24.58
N TYR A 352 26.65 -1.79 24.05
CA TYR A 352 27.43 -0.73 24.69
C TYR A 352 27.41 0.51 23.79
N THR A 353 27.15 1.67 24.37
CA THR A 353 27.32 2.94 23.66
C THR A 353 28.80 3.26 23.48
N ASN A 354 29.10 4.21 22.59
CA ASN A 354 30.44 4.80 22.46
C ASN A 354 30.94 5.50 23.75
N SER A 355 30.07 5.70 24.75
CA SER A 355 30.40 6.20 26.09
C SER A 355 30.63 5.07 27.13
N SER A 356 30.76 3.81 26.70
CA SER A 356 30.91 2.62 27.57
C SER A 356 29.74 2.40 28.55
N GLU A 357 28.57 2.95 28.23
CA GLU A 357 27.34 2.73 28.97
C GLU A 357 26.66 1.47 28.44
N PHE A 358 26.39 0.51 29.33
CA PHE A 358 25.65 -0.70 28.99
C PHE A 358 24.18 -0.34 28.82
N ILE A 359 23.66 -0.49 27.61
CA ILE A 359 22.22 -0.39 27.34
C ILE A 359 21.71 -1.81 27.16
N SER A 360 20.87 -2.22 28.09
CA SER A 360 19.99 -3.34 27.90
C SER A 360 18.57 -2.79 27.73
N SER A 361 17.97 -3.03 26.58
CA SER A 361 16.58 -2.66 26.32
C SER A 361 15.81 -3.90 25.89
N GLN A 362 14.71 -4.19 26.59
CA GLN A 362 13.81 -5.22 26.14
C GLN A 362 12.91 -4.63 25.06
N THR A 363 12.79 -5.35 23.95
CA THR A 363 11.92 -5.00 22.83
C THR A 363 11.01 -6.17 22.52
N LEU A 364 9.93 -5.94 21.77
CA LEU A 364 9.06 -7.03 21.34
C LEU A 364 9.34 -7.39 19.88
N SER A 365 9.07 -8.64 19.52
CA SER A 365 8.91 -9.08 18.13
C SER A 365 7.86 -10.16 18.03
N GLY A 366 7.15 -10.21 16.90
CA GLY A 366 6.18 -11.23 16.56
C GLY A 366 5.99 -11.30 15.05
N SER A 367 5.08 -12.16 14.60
CA SER A 367 4.79 -12.29 13.17
C SER A 367 3.45 -12.93 12.88
N PHE A 368 2.84 -12.54 11.76
CA PHE A 368 1.82 -13.33 11.06
C PHE A 368 2.42 -13.94 9.80
N PHE A 369 2.09 -15.19 9.50
CA PHE A 369 2.47 -15.83 8.24
C PHE A 369 1.48 -16.89 7.82
N GLY A 370 1.50 -17.29 6.55
CA GLY A 370 0.54 -18.26 6.08
C GLY A 370 0.55 -18.52 4.58
N THR A 371 -0.47 -19.25 4.13
CA THR A 371 -0.63 -19.65 2.73
C THR A 371 -2.10 -19.85 2.37
N TYR A 372 -2.45 -19.63 1.11
CA TYR A 372 -3.75 -20.00 0.56
C TYR A 372 -3.80 -21.47 0.08
N ASP A 373 -2.66 -22.15 -0.06
CA ASP A 373 -2.56 -23.54 -0.52
C ASP A 373 -2.91 -24.52 0.61
N LEU A 374 -4.22 -24.71 0.83
CA LEU A 374 -4.76 -25.51 1.96
C LEU A 374 -4.44 -27.01 1.93
N ASP A 375 -3.94 -27.49 0.80
CA ASP A 375 -3.53 -28.86 0.46
C ASP A 375 -2.04 -29.13 0.67
N ASP A 376 -1.25 -28.12 1.03
CA ASP A 376 0.17 -28.29 1.33
C ASP A 376 0.37 -29.15 2.60
N ASN A 377 0.92 -30.35 2.43
CA ASN A 377 1.13 -31.30 3.53
C ASN A 377 2.20 -30.85 4.54
N GLY A 378 3.05 -29.86 4.19
CA GLY A 378 4.02 -29.25 5.10
C GLY A 378 3.38 -28.48 6.26
N LEU A 379 2.08 -28.16 6.15
CA LEU A 379 1.33 -27.39 7.13
C LEU A 379 1.17 -28.07 8.49
N ALA A 380 1.31 -29.40 8.56
CA ALA A 380 1.29 -30.13 9.83
C ALA A 380 2.47 -29.75 10.75
N ASN A 381 3.58 -29.27 10.18
CA ASN A 381 4.79 -28.87 10.89
C ASN A 381 5.03 -27.36 10.87
N GLN A 382 4.02 -26.54 10.51
CA GLN A 382 4.17 -25.08 10.33
C GLN A 382 5.23 -24.67 9.29
N THR A 383 5.58 -25.57 8.37
CA THR A 383 6.50 -25.30 7.26
C THR A 383 5.71 -25.13 5.98
N VAL A 384 5.79 -23.96 5.34
CA VAL A 384 5.14 -23.73 4.04
C VAL A 384 6.11 -24.14 2.92
N SER A 385 5.66 -24.94 1.96
CA SER A 385 6.46 -25.33 0.79
C SER A 385 6.94 -24.10 0.04
N LEU A 386 8.11 -24.17 -0.60
CA LEU A 386 8.61 -23.09 -1.44
C LEU A 386 7.76 -22.84 -2.70
N ASP A 387 6.93 -23.82 -3.07
CA ASP A 387 6.05 -23.77 -4.26
C ASP A 387 4.64 -23.24 -3.96
N SER A 388 4.28 -23.11 -2.69
CA SER A 388 2.98 -22.60 -2.25
C SER A 388 2.92 -21.08 -2.32
N SER A 389 1.74 -20.50 -2.51
CA SER A 389 1.51 -19.10 -2.17
C SER A 389 1.92 -18.85 -0.71
N TYR A 390 2.42 -17.67 -0.41
CA TYR A 390 2.92 -17.38 0.93
C TYR A 390 2.80 -15.91 1.25
N PHE A 391 2.52 -15.62 2.52
CA PHE A 391 2.72 -14.29 3.06
C PHE A 391 3.40 -14.38 4.42
N SER A 392 4.17 -13.35 4.77
CA SER A 392 4.54 -13.07 6.15
C SER A 392 4.61 -11.57 6.39
N VAL A 393 4.32 -11.19 7.63
CA VAL A 393 4.62 -9.88 8.18
C VAL A 393 5.23 -10.08 9.56
N ASP A 394 6.49 -9.70 9.68
CA ASP A 394 7.29 -9.77 10.91
C ASP A 394 7.50 -8.35 11.42
N TRP A 395 7.30 -8.13 12.73
CA TRP A 395 7.60 -6.85 13.38
C TRP A 395 8.71 -7.00 14.41
N SER A 396 9.62 -6.03 14.42
CA SER A 396 10.68 -5.90 15.41
C SER A 396 11.05 -4.44 15.61
N LYS A 397 11.65 -4.07 16.75
CA LYS A 397 12.16 -2.70 16.93
C LYS A 397 13.53 -2.53 16.31
N ASP A 398 13.71 -1.44 15.56
CA ASP A 398 15.02 -0.92 15.23
C ASP A 398 15.64 -0.27 16.48
N PRO A 399 16.78 -0.77 16.99
CA PRO A 399 17.41 -0.20 18.17
C PRO A 399 17.98 1.21 17.92
N GLN A 400 18.22 1.61 16.67
CA GLN A 400 18.79 2.93 16.37
C GLN A 400 17.73 4.03 16.36
N SER A 401 16.64 3.83 15.61
CA SER A 401 15.59 4.83 15.48
C SER A 401 14.46 4.68 16.51
N GLY A 402 14.33 3.50 17.13
CA GLY A 402 13.16 3.13 17.93
C GLY A 402 11.91 2.85 17.08
N SER A 403 12.00 2.77 15.75
CA SER A 403 10.88 2.42 14.87
C SER A 403 10.52 0.95 14.98
N TRP A 404 9.28 0.62 14.69
CA TRP A 404 8.97 -0.72 14.20
C TRP A 404 9.52 -0.90 12.78
N LEU A 405 10.17 -2.04 12.56
CA LEU A 405 10.51 -2.58 11.26
C LEU A 405 9.46 -3.63 10.93
N PHE A 406 8.58 -3.32 9.98
CA PHE A 406 7.64 -4.30 9.43
C PHE A 406 8.26 -4.91 8.16
N HIS A 407 8.72 -6.15 8.28
CA HIS A 407 9.25 -6.93 7.16
C HIS A 407 8.14 -7.77 6.55
N HIS A 408 7.96 -7.63 5.25
CA HIS A 408 6.86 -8.25 4.51
C HIS A 408 7.41 -9.18 3.43
N VAL A 409 6.76 -10.33 3.26
CA VAL A 409 6.96 -11.23 2.13
C VAL A 409 5.61 -11.54 1.53
N LEU A 410 5.49 -11.46 0.20
CA LEU A 410 4.34 -11.93 -0.54
C LEU A 410 4.78 -12.77 -1.72
N ARG A 411 4.24 -13.99 -1.83
CA ARG A 411 4.51 -14.92 -2.92
C ARG A 411 3.21 -15.42 -3.52
N VAL A 412 3.10 -15.30 -4.84
CA VAL A 412 2.03 -15.89 -5.64
C VAL A 412 2.51 -17.16 -6.33
N ASN A 413 1.56 -18.03 -6.68
CA ASN A 413 1.80 -19.18 -7.53
C ASN A 413 0.65 -19.30 -8.56
N HIS A 414 0.67 -20.35 -9.37
CA HIS A 414 -0.35 -20.56 -10.42
C HIS A 414 -1.76 -20.80 -9.87
N LYS A 415 -1.90 -21.25 -8.61
CA LYS A 415 -3.19 -21.51 -7.95
C LYS A 415 -3.77 -20.23 -7.34
N TYR A 416 -2.90 -19.38 -6.81
CA TYR A 416 -3.22 -18.06 -6.26
C TYR A 416 -2.38 -16.99 -6.97
N PRO A 417 -2.70 -16.69 -8.24
CA PRO A 417 -1.89 -15.80 -9.07
C PRO A 417 -2.13 -14.31 -8.78
N TRP A 418 -3.14 -14.01 -7.96
CA TRP A 418 -3.51 -12.65 -7.58
C TRP A 418 -3.64 -12.54 -6.06
N LEU A 419 -2.65 -11.89 -5.44
CA LEU A 419 -2.61 -11.60 -4.01
C LEU A 419 -2.16 -10.17 -3.75
N MET A 420 -2.60 -9.62 -2.62
CA MET A 420 -2.27 -8.28 -2.13
C MET A 420 -1.83 -8.37 -0.68
N LEU A 421 -0.79 -7.63 -0.31
CA LEU A 421 -0.34 -7.49 1.07
C LEU A 421 0.06 -6.04 1.34
N TYR A 422 -0.62 -5.40 2.28
CA TYR A 422 -0.38 -4.01 2.68
C TYR A 422 -0.19 -3.90 4.18
N LEU A 423 0.62 -2.90 4.56
CA LEU A 423 0.55 -2.28 5.87
C LEU A 423 -0.27 -1.00 5.76
N ARG A 424 -1.30 -0.89 6.59
CA ARG A 424 -2.35 0.11 6.50
C ARG A 424 -2.50 0.90 7.79
N ALA A 425 -2.62 2.22 7.64
CA ALA A 425 -3.09 3.13 8.68
C ALA A 425 -4.53 3.55 8.38
N ASP A 426 -5.47 3.03 9.18
CA ASP A 426 -6.90 3.31 9.09
C ASP A 426 -7.39 4.29 10.14
N THR A 427 -8.52 4.95 9.88
CA THR A 427 -9.25 5.75 10.87
C THR A 427 -9.71 4.93 12.06
N THR A 428 -9.77 5.56 13.23
CA THR A 428 -10.21 4.91 14.47
C THR A 428 -11.71 4.58 14.48
N SER A 429 -12.47 5.08 13.53
CA SER A 429 -13.90 4.79 13.32
C SER A 429 -14.30 5.07 11.88
N GLY A 430 -15.51 4.64 11.52
CA GLY A 430 -16.10 4.82 10.20
C GLY A 430 -15.72 3.74 9.19
N LEU A 431 -16.06 4.03 7.94
CA LEU A 431 -15.84 3.15 6.80
C LEU A 431 -14.36 3.15 6.38
N SER A 432 -13.73 1.98 6.31
CA SER A 432 -12.36 1.84 5.78
C SER A 432 -12.37 1.17 4.40
N GLY A 433 -11.46 1.64 3.54
CA GLY A 433 -10.84 0.84 2.48
C GLY A 433 -11.80 0.13 1.55
N GLY A 434 -12.89 0.81 1.18
CA GLY A 434 -13.83 0.21 0.25
C GLY A 434 -14.82 -0.76 0.86
N TYR A 435 -15.12 -0.69 2.16
CA TYR A 435 -16.21 -1.47 2.70
C TYR A 435 -17.23 -0.61 3.45
N PRO A 436 -18.53 -0.95 3.42
CA PRO A 436 -19.59 -0.16 4.04
C PRO A 436 -19.73 -0.48 5.54
N TRP A 437 -18.72 -1.08 6.16
CA TRP A 437 -18.76 -1.50 7.56
C TRP A 437 -17.87 -0.61 8.42
N GLU A 438 -18.24 -0.53 9.70
CA GLU A 438 -17.46 0.12 10.72
C GLU A 438 -16.15 -0.65 10.95
N THR A 439 -15.03 0.07 10.97
CA THR A 439 -13.68 -0.49 11.14
C THR A 439 -12.90 0.25 12.23
N ARG A 440 -11.77 -0.30 12.65
CA ARG A 440 -10.92 0.26 13.71
C ARG A 440 -9.47 0.28 13.25
N GLY A 441 -8.89 1.48 13.25
CA GLY A 441 -7.46 1.67 13.02
C GLY A 441 -6.81 2.56 14.07
N MET A 442 -5.80 3.29 13.64
CA MET A 442 -4.93 4.10 14.51
C MET A 442 -4.91 5.59 14.21
N MET A 443 -5.53 6.00 13.12
CA MET A 443 -5.55 7.37 12.66
C MET A 443 -6.63 8.13 13.43
N ILE A 444 -6.19 8.82 14.48
CA ILE A 444 -7.01 9.60 15.43
C ILE A 444 -7.72 10.80 14.79
N LYS A 445 -7.25 11.26 13.63
CA LYS A 445 -7.87 12.35 12.86
C LYS A 445 -7.76 12.03 11.37
N VAL A 446 -8.89 12.10 10.67
CA VAL A 446 -8.93 11.85 9.21
C VAL A 446 -8.21 12.99 8.47
N PRO A 447 -7.12 12.73 7.73
CA PRO A 447 -6.45 13.73 6.91
C PRO A 447 -7.34 14.18 5.76
N GLU A 448 -7.22 15.46 5.42
CA GLU A 448 -8.00 16.09 4.36
C GLU A 448 -7.05 16.83 3.40
N SER A 449 -7.23 16.61 2.09
CA SER A 449 -6.48 17.38 1.09
C SER A 449 -6.85 18.87 1.15
N PRO A 450 -5.91 19.79 0.89
CA PRO A 450 -4.52 19.54 0.53
C PRO A 450 -3.55 19.43 1.72
N ASN A 451 -4.03 19.45 2.96
CA ASN A 451 -3.22 19.82 4.12
C ASN A 451 -2.72 18.62 4.93
N PHE A 452 -2.11 17.64 4.25
CA PHE A 452 -1.46 16.52 4.94
C PHE A 452 -0.27 15.95 4.16
N LYS A 453 0.70 15.43 4.91
CA LYS A 453 1.90 14.78 4.41
C LYS A 453 1.98 13.36 4.95
N VAL A 454 2.77 12.52 4.30
CA VAL A 454 3.13 11.19 4.78
C VAL A 454 4.64 11.07 4.82
N LYS A 455 5.18 10.57 5.94
CA LYS A 455 6.59 10.21 6.08
C LYS A 455 6.70 8.71 6.22
N LEU A 456 7.67 8.08 5.55
CA LEU A 456 7.99 6.65 5.73
C LEU A 456 9.38 6.34 5.18
N THR A 457 10.01 5.31 5.71
CA THR A 457 11.19 4.67 5.12
C THR A 457 10.77 3.37 4.45
N LEU A 458 11.09 3.22 3.17
CA LEU A 458 10.81 2.02 2.39
C LEU A 458 12.11 1.38 1.90
N ASN A 459 12.22 0.08 2.06
CA ASN A 459 13.30 -0.73 1.51
C ASN A 459 12.71 -1.93 0.75
N VAL A 460 12.71 -1.86 -0.59
CA VAL A 460 12.26 -2.98 -1.43
C VAL A 460 13.44 -3.94 -1.63
N LEU A 461 13.31 -5.17 -1.14
CA LEU A 461 14.32 -6.21 -1.24
C LEU A 461 14.11 -7.08 -2.48
N ARG A 462 12.84 -7.36 -2.82
CA ARG A 462 12.42 -8.10 -4.02
C ARG A 462 11.11 -7.53 -4.56
N GLY A 463 10.98 -7.43 -5.88
CA GLY A 463 9.95 -6.60 -6.53
C GLY A 463 8.70 -7.31 -7.07
N GLY A 464 8.52 -8.62 -6.87
CA GLY A 464 7.28 -9.31 -7.30
C GLY A 464 7.04 -9.44 -8.80
N GLY A 465 8.08 -9.26 -9.63
CA GLY A 465 8.00 -9.42 -11.09
C GLY A 465 7.28 -8.27 -11.80
N SER A 466 6.99 -8.45 -13.10
CA SER A 466 6.32 -7.42 -13.92
C SER A 466 4.82 -7.26 -13.64
N ALA A 467 4.23 -8.24 -12.95
CA ALA A 467 2.82 -8.22 -12.55
C ALA A 467 2.59 -7.51 -11.20
N SER A 468 3.66 -7.15 -10.49
CA SER A 468 3.57 -6.44 -9.21
C SER A 468 3.29 -4.97 -9.42
N GLN A 469 2.11 -4.55 -8.97
CA GLN A 469 1.78 -3.16 -8.70
C GLN A 469 2.23 -2.90 -7.25
N PHE A 470 3.46 -2.38 -7.11
CA PHE A 470 4.00 -2.03 -5.80
C PHE A 470 3.70 -0.56 -5.52
N TYR A 471 2.82 -0.32 -4.56
CA TYR A 471 2.37 1.00 -4.18
C TYR A 471 3.32 1.58 -3.13
N LEU A 472 4.00 2.68 -3.49
CA LEU A 472 4.71 3.50 -2.50
C LEU A 472 3.72 4.08 -1.50
N LEU A 473 2.58 4.55 -2.02
CA LEU A 473 1.37 4.83 -1.27
C LEU A 473 0.15 4.46 -2.11
N ASP A 474 -0.83 3.89 -1.45
CA ASP A 474 -2.23 3.82 -1.87
C ASP A 474 -3.04 4.55 -0.79
N ILE A 475 -3.85 5.53 -1.19
CA ILE A 475 -4.75 6.23 -0.27
C ILE A 475 -6.20 6.01 -0.68
N GLY A 476 -7.02 5.60 0.29
CA GLY A 476 -8.45 5.36 0.10
C GLY A 476 -9.31 6.38 0.83
N GLY A 477 -10.35 6.87 0.17
CA GLY A 477 -11.36 7.76 0.73
C GLY A 477 -12.77 7.45 0.20
N CYS A 478 -13.79 8.14 0.73
CA CYS A 478 -15.19 7.92 0.32
C CYS A 478 -15.98 9.23 0.26
N TRP A 479 -16.65 9.46 -0.87
CA TRP A 479 -17.69 10.49 -1.01
C TRP A 479 -18.67 10.14 -2.14
N LYS A 480 -19.84 10.75 -2.17
CA LYS A 480 -20.83 10.55 -3.25
C LYS A 480 -20.48 11.41 -4.47
N ASN A 481 -20.98 11.04 -5.64
CA ASN A 481 -20.74 11.80 -6.88
C ASN A 481 -21.29 13.24 -6.82
N ASP A 482 -22.22 13.55 -5.92
CA ASP A 482 -22.75 14.90 -5.69
C ASP A 482 -22.04 15.67 -4.55
N GLY A 483 -20.95 15.10 -4.02
CA GLY A 483 -20.06 15.73 -3.05
C GLY A 483 -20.51 15.65 -1.60
N ARG A 484 -21.60 14.91 -1.32
CA ARG A 484 -21.98 14.55 0.04
C ARG A 484 -21.05 13.48 0.61
N ASP A 485 -20.96 13.44 1.93
CA ASP A 485 -20.25 12.38 2.65
C ASP A 485 -20.92 11.02 2.42
N CYS A 486 -20.12 9.96 2.50
CA CYS A 486 -20.63 8.59 2.50
C CYS A 486 -21.44 8.30 3.77
N ASP A 487 -22.45 7.45 3.64
CA ASP A 487 -23.38 7.06 4.71
C ASP A 487 -23.58 5.54 4.82
N GLY A 488 -22.76 4.76 4.12
CA GLY A 488 -22.84 3.31 4.04
C GLY A 488 -23.78 2.81 2.94
N ASN A 489 -24.36 3.69 2.13
CA ASN A 489 -25.21 3.29 1.01
C ASN A 489 -24.37 2.85 -0.19
N THR A 490 -24.21 1.54 -0.33
CA THR A 490 -23.43 0.88 -1.39
C THR A 490 -23.86 1.20 -2.82
N SER A 491 -25.04 1.80 -3.05
CA SER A 491 -25.46 2.23 -4.40
C SER A 491 -25.01 3.65 -4.75
N SER A 492 -24.87 4.53 -3.75
CA SER A 492 -24.53 5.95 -3.96
C SER A 492 -23.12 6.32 -3.53
N ASP A 493 -22.59 5.61 -2.55
CA ASP A 493 -21.27 5.86 -2.01
C ASP A 493 -20.22 5.39 -3.01
N VAL A 494 -19.13 6.14 -3.12
CA VAL A 494 -18.06 5.84 -4.06
C VAL A 494 -16.74 5.87 -3.33
N THR A 495 -16.06 4.73 -3.34
CA THR A 495 -14.69 4.60 -2.81
C THR A 495 -13.72 5.12 -3.85
N ARG A 496 -12.71 5.85 -3.42
CA ARG A 496 -11.75 6.45 -4.33
C ARG A 496 -10.32 6.19 -3.89
N TYR A 497 -9.50 5.83 -4.86
CA TYR A 497 -8.10 5.47 -4.66
C TYR A 497 -7.18 6.38 -5.45
N SER A 498 -6.05 6.72 -4.83
CA SER A 498 -4.91 7.36 -5.49
C SER A 498 -3.66 6.54 -5.18
N GLU A 499 -3.10 5.92 -6.21
CA GLU A 499 -2.09 4.88 -6.08
C GLU A 499 -0.81 5.26 -6.83
N MET A 500 0.34 5.24 -6.16
CA MET A 500 1.65 5.49 -6.79
C MET A 500 2.41 4.17 -6.97
N ILE A 501 2.45 3.65 -8.21
CA ILE A 501 3.16 2.41 -8.52
C ILE A 501 4.64 2.69 -8.80
N ILE A 502 5.55 2.16 -7.97
CA ILE A 502 7.00 2.40 -8.11
C ILE A 502 7.78 1.27 -8.77
N ASN A 503 7.13 0.16 -9.12
CA ASN A 503 7.78 -0.90 -9.89
C ASN A 503 8.22 -0.37 -11.26
N PRO A 504 9.52 -0.33 -11.58
CA PRO A 504 10.03 0.25 -12.82
C PRO A 504 9.59 -0.53 -14.07
N SER A 505 9.16 -1.78 -13.92
CA SER A 505 8.64 -2.60 -15.02
C SER A 505 7.20 -2.26 -15.40
N THR A 506 6.47 -1.50 -14.58
CA THR A 506 5.09 -1.11 -14.89
C THR A 506 5.04 -0.16 -16.09
N THR A 507 4.25 -0.52 -17.09
CA THR A 507 4.01 0.29 -18.30
C THR A 507 2.82 1.22 -18.08
N ASN A 508 2.76 2.35 -18.78
CA ASN A 508 1.56 3.21 -18.73
C ASN A 508 0.50 2.68 -19.70
N TRP A 509 -0.71 2.41 -19.20
CA TRP A 509 -1.86 2.06 -20.04
C TRP A 509 -2.60 3.30 -20.53
N CYS A 510 -2.54 4.39 -19.76
CA CYS A 510 -2.91 5.71 -20.25
C CYS A 510 -1.92 6.16 -21.34
N HIS A 511 -2.41 6.31 -22.57
CA HIS A 511 -1.63 6.81 -23.71
C HIS A 511 -2.56 7.40 -24.79
N PRO A 512 -2.05 8.18 -25.77
CA PRO A 512 -2.86 8.84 -26.80
C PRO A 512 -3.81 7.93 -27.61
N GLY A 513 -3.48 6.63 -27.69
CA GLY A 513 -4.27 5.63 -28.39
C GLY A 513 -5.30 4.90 -27.52
N ALA A 514 -5.36 5.20 -26.22
CA ALA A 514 -6.23 4.55 -25.24
C ALA A 514 -6.75 5.58 -24.21
N LEU A 515 -7.38 6.65 -24.72
CA LEU A 515 -7.85 7.77 -23.90
C LEU A 515 -8.88 7.39 -22.82
N ALA A 516 -9.60 6.28 -23.01
CA ALA A 516 -10.53 5.74 -22.03
C ALA A 516 -9.87 5.35 -20.70
N LEU A 517 -8.54 5.12 -20.72
CA LEU A 517 -7.71 4.73 -19.57
C LEU A 517 -6.99 5.94 -18.93
N CYS A 518 -7.30 7.15 -19.40
CA CYS A 518 -6.69 8.40 -18.94
C CYS A 518 -7.73 9.30 -18.26
N PRO A 519 -7.34 10.09 -17.24
CA PRO A 519 -8.23 11.10 -16.69
C PRO A 519 -8.61 12.13 -17.76
N PRO A 520 -9.83 12.69 -17.73
CA PRO A 520 -10.28 13.69 -18.70
C PRO A 520 -9.34 14.90 -18.85
N TYR A 521 -8.73 15.34 -17.75
CA TYR A 521 -7.71 16.38 -17.76
C TYR A 521 -6.66 16.18 -16.67
N HIS A 522 -5.51 16.80 -16.89
CA HIS A 522 -4.43 16.97 -15.94
C HIS A 522 -4.41 18.43 -15.45
N VAL A 523 -4.11 18.66 -14.17
CA VAL A 523 -3.92 20.01 -13.61
C VAL A 523 -2.43 20.31 -13.49
N ASP A 524 -1.93 21.21 -14.33
CA ASP A 524 -0.52 21.59 -14.36
C ASP A 524 -0.06 22.14 -13.00
N ALA A 525 1.09 21.67 -12.50
CA ALA A 525 1.60 22.07 -11.19
C ALA A 525 1.82 23.58 -11.06
N LYS A 526 2.25 24.25 -12.13
CA LYS A 526 2.71 25.64 -12.14
C LYS A 526 1.61 26.60 -12.55
N THR A 527 0.96 26.36 -13.68
CA THR A 527 -0.04 27.27 -14.26
C THR A 527 -1.44 27.02 -13.71
N LYS A 528 -1.67 25.86 -13.08
CA LYS A 528 -3.01 25.37 -12.66
C LYS A 528 -3.99 25.20 -13.83
N GLU A 529 -3.50 25.21 -15.07
CA GLU A 529 -4.31 25.00 -16.26
C GLU A 529 -4.80 23.55 -16.32
N HIS A 530 -6.03 23.36 -16.80
CA HIS A 530 -6.54 22.05 -17.19
C HIS A 530 -6.02 21.69 -18.59
N ILE A 531 -5.13 20.71 -18.65
CA ILE A 531 -4.64 20.13 -19.89
C ILE A 531 -5.48 18.88 -20.19
N TYR A 532 -6.33 18.95 -21.21
CA TYR A 532 -7.23 17.85 -21.56
C TYR A 532 -6.47 16.69 -22.22
N ARG A 533 -6.93 15.45 -21.98
CA ARG A 533 -6.34 14.23 -22.56
C ARG A 533 -6.38 14.13 -24.08
N ASN A 534 -7.07 15.04 -24.77
CA ASN A 534 -7.04 15.15 -26.23
C ASN A 534 -5.89 16.05 -26.73
N ASP A 535 -5.33 16.89 -25.86
CA ASP A 535 -4.14 17.68 -26.15
C ASP A 535 -2.90 16.79 -26.01
N THR A 536 -2.71 15.94 -27.02
CA THR A 536 -1.63 14.93 -27.03
C THR A 536 -0.23 15.52 -26.95
N ALA A 537 -0.08 16.81 -27.23
CA ALA A 537 1.20 17.51 -27.17
C ALA A 537 1.59 17.92 -25.74
N ARG A 538 0.61 18.18 -24.87
CA ARG A 538 0.85 18.69 -23.51
C ARG A 538 0.46 17.73 -22.40
N PHE A 539 -0.49 16.83 -22.63
CA PHE A 539 -0.95 15.92 -21.60
C PHE A 539 0.16 14.94 -21.16
N PRO A 540 0.47 14.83 -19.86
CA PRO A 540 1.59 14.02 -19.40
C PRO A 540 1.20 12.53 -19.25
N TYR A 541 0.92 11.84 -20.36
CA TYR A 541 0.45 10.43 -20.33
C TYR A 541 1.38 9.50 -19.53
N THR A 542 2.69 9.71 -19.60
CA THR A 542 3.69 8.89 -18.89
C THR A 542 3.65 9.05 -17.37
N ALA A 543 2.93 10.05 -16.85
CA ALA A 543 2.73 10.26 -15.42
C ALA A 543 1.60 9.39 -14.84
N TYR A 544 0.75 8.83 -15.70
CA TYR A 544 -0.42 8.05 -15.35
C TYR A 544 -0.27 6.59 -15.80
N HIS A 545 -0.61 5.65 -14.92
CA HIS A 545 -0.75 4.26 -15.30
C HIS A 545 -2.15 4.01 -15.89
N TYR A 546 -3.19 4.31 -15.11
CA TYR A 546 -4.58 3.94 -15.40
C TYR A 546 -5.55 4.86 -14.64
N TYR A 547 -6.67 5.17 -15.27
CA TYR A 547 -7.82 5.81 -14.65
C TYR A 547 -9.09 5.05 -15.03
N CYS A 548 -9.98 4.86 -14.06
CA CYS A 548 -11.34 4.39 -14.31
C CYS A 548 -12.35 5.20 -13.52
N VAL A 549 -13.52 5.40 -14.12
CA VAL A 549 -14.64 6.18 -13.56
C VAL A 549 -15.57 5.27 -12.75
N PRO A 550 -16.30 5.78 -11.74
CA PRO A 550 -17.23 4.95 -11.00
C PRO A 550 -18.44 4.52 -11.84
N PRO A 551 -18.95 3.29 -11.66
CA PRO A 551 -20.07 2.75 -12.45
C PRO A 551 -21.38 3.55 -12.31
N ASN A 552 -21.52 4.33 -11.25
CA ASN A 552 -22.68 5.18 -11.01
C ASN A 552 -22.47 6.66 -11.45
N ALA A 553 -21.41 6.96 -12.22
CA ALA A 553 -21.19 8.26 -12.84
C ALA A 553 -22.18 8.49 -13.99
N GLN A 554 -23.12 9.42 -13.82
CA GLN A 554 -24.16 9.70 -14.81
C GLN A 554 -23.68 10.57 -15.98
N TYR A 555 -22.58 11.30 -15.79
CA TYR A 555 -22.07 12.32 -16.71
C TYR A 555 -20.59 12.10 -17.05
N ALA A 556 -20.14 10.84 -17.04
CA ALA A 556 -18.76 10.50 -17.39
C ALA A 556 -18.42 10.96 -18.83
N GLU A 557 -17.26 11.59 -18.99
CA GLU A 557 -16.82 12.10 -20.29
C GLU A 557 -16.29 10.96 -21.18
N GLU A 558 -16.96 10.71 -22.32
CA GLU A 558 -16.49 9.72 -23.29
C GLU A 558 -15.20 10.16 -24.01
N PRO A 559 -14.28 9.21 -24.31
CA PRO A 559 -14.34 7.79 -23.97
C PRO A 559 -13.92 7.55 -22.51
N PHE A 560 -14.50 6.57 -21.83
CA PHE A 560 -14.12 6.19 -20.47
C PHE A 560 -14.21 4.67 -20.28
N ASN A 561 -13.46 4.17 -19.30
CA ASN A 561 -13.63 2.84 -18.75
C ASN A 561 -14.18 2.94 -17.33
N VAL A 562 -15.09 2.03 -17.00
CA VAL A 562 -15.67 1.91 -15.65
C VAL A 562 -14.77 1.02 -14.80
N CYS A 563 -14.59 1.37 -13.52
CA CYS A 563 -13.85 0.53 -12.59
C CYS A 563 -14.54 -0.81 -12.37
N ASP A 564 -13.74 -1.81 -12.00
CA ASP A 564 -14.27 -3.16 -11.82
C ASP A 564 -15.28 -3.21 -10.64
N PRO A 565 -16.38 -3.94 -10.79
CA PRO A 565 -17.37 -4.14 -9.72
C PRO A 565 -17.02 -5.29 -8.77
N TYR A 566 -15.89 -5.99 -8.97
CA TYR A 566 -15.55 -7.24 -8.28
C TYR A 566 -14.79 -6.99 -7.00
N SER A 567 -13.91 -5.97 -6.97
CA SER A 567 -12.97 -5.74 -5.89
C SER A 567 -13.62 -5.14 -4.65
N ASN A 568 -14.80 -4.52 -4.76
CA ASN A 568 -15.41 -3.71 -3.70
C ASN A 568 -16.95 -3.74 -3.72
N PRO A 569 -17.64 -3.79 -2.56
CA PRO A 569 -19.10 -3.69 -2.43
C PRO A 569 -19.74 -2.43 -3.03
N GLN A 570 -19.04 -1.31 -3.03
CA GLN A 570 -19.53 -0.03 -3.54
C GLN A 570 -18.78 0.39 -4.80
N PRO A 571 -19.40 1.23 -5.66
CA PRO A 571 -18.73 1.87 -6.79
C PRO A 571 -17.33 2.40 -6.43
N GLN A 572 -16.39 2.25 -7.35
CA GLN A 572 -15.00 2.64 -7.17
C GLN A 572 -14.56 3.65 -8.22
N GLU A 573 -13.65 4.54 -7.86
CA GLU A 573 -12.87 5.35 -8.79
C GLU A 573 -11.39 5.15 -8.48
N ILE A 574 -10.57 4.81 -9.47
CA ILE A 574 -9.15 4.53 -9.26
C ILE A 574 -8.31 5.49 -10.12
N MET A 575 -7.33 6.11 -9.47
CA MET A 575 -6.31 6.95 -10.10
C MET A 575 -4.92 6.35 -9.84
N GLN A 576 -4.35 5.66 -10.83
CA GLN A 576 -3.02 5.06 -10.71
C GLN A 576 -1.97 5.91 -11.41
N LEU A 577 -0.88 6.18 -10.70
CA LEU A 577 0.21 7.09 -11.08
C LEU A 577 1.53 6.32 -11.21
N LEU A 578 2.44 6.90 -12.00
CA LEU A 578 3.80 6.40 -12.17
C LEU A 578 4.83 7.48 -11.80
N PRO A 579 6.05 7.08 -11.38
CA PRO A 579 7.19 7.97 -11.19
C PRO A 579 7.39 8.92 -12.37
N HIS A 580 7.31 10.22 -12.11
CA HIS A 580 7.34 11.25 -13.14
C HIS A 580 7.73 12.61 -12.57
N PRO A 581 8.44 13.49 -13.31
CA PRO A 581 8.83 14.82 -12.83
C PRO A 581 7.64 15.69 -12.39
N GLU A 582 6.45 15.43 -12.93
CA GLU A 582 5.20 16.12 -12.59
C GLU A 582 4.83 15.99 -11.10
N TRP A 583 5.21 14.87 -10.48
CA TRP A 583 4.90 14.56 -9.08
C TRP A 583 6.03 14.95 -8.12
N ALA A 584 7.21 15.29 -8.66
CA ALA A 584 8.40 15.58 -7.86
C ALA A 584 8.22 16.79 -6.92
N ILE A 585 7.39 17.76 -7.30
CA ILE A 585 7.05 18.92 -6.46
C ILE A 585 6.36 18.49 -5.14
N HIS A 586 5.72 17.32 -5.12
CA HIS A 586 5.09 16.75 -3.93
C HIS A 586 5.97 15.71 -3.22
N GLY A 587 7.27 15.65 -3.55
CA GLY A 587 8.23 14.71 -2.94
C GLY A 587 8.21 13.29 -3.51
N TYR A 588 7.30 12.99 -4.45
CA TYR A 588 7.20 11.68 -5.10
C TYR A 588 8.37 11.38 -6.06
N PRO A 589 8.60 10.10 -6.40
CA PRO A 589 9.61 9.71 -7.39
C PRO A 589 9.49 10.48 -8.71
N SER A 590 10.60 11.10 -9.14
CA SER A 590 10.66 11.86 -10.40
C SER A 590 10.97 10.98 -11.61
N ALA A 591 11.45 9.76 -11.38
CA ALA A 591 11.81 8.81 -12.43
C ALA A 591 11.64 7.37 -11.93
N LYS A 592 11.35 6.45 -12.87
CA LYS A 592 11.25 5.02 -12.59
C LYS A 592 12.55 4.49 -11.96
N GLY A 593 12.42 3.64 -10.95
CA GLY A 593 13.54 3.02 -10.25
C GLY A 593 14.01 3.77 -8.99
N GLN A 594 13.57 5.01 -8.75
CA GLN A 594 13.81 5.70 -7.48
C GLN A 594 12.99 5.05 -6.35
N GLY A 595 13.62 4.76 -5.22
CA GLY A 595 12.99 4.04 -4.10
C GLY A 595 12.79 2.55 -4.33
N TRP A 596 13.39 2.00 -5.38
CA TRP A 596 13.25 0.59 -5.73
C TRP A 596 14.39 -0.26 -5.16
N ILE A 597 14.57 -1.47 -5.69
CA ILE A 597 15.56 -2.43 -5.22
C ILE A 597 16.97 -1.83 -5.25
N GLY A 598 17.63 -1.83 -4.09
CA GLY A 598 18.97 -1.26 -3.88
C GLY A 598 18.99 0.26 -3.63
N ASP A 599 17.84 0.93 -3.62
CA ASP A 599 17.66 2.35 -3.35
C ASP A 599 16.68 2.55 -2.18
N SER A 600 17.04 2.03 -1.00
CA SER A 600 16.25 2.25 0.22
C SER A 600 16.19 3.74 0.54
N LYS A 601 15.00 4.24 0.84
CA LYS A 601 14.76 5.69 0.93
C LYS A 601 13.71 6.05 1.96
N SER A 602 13.99 7.12 2.69
CA SER A 602 13.01 7.85 3.50
C SER A 602 12.34 8.92 2.66
N TRP A 603 11.01 8.91 2.67
CA TRP A 603 10.14 9.78 1.91
C TRP A 603 9.44 10.77 2.83
N THR A 604 9.30 12.00 2.34
CA THR A 604 8.33 12.99 2.85
C THR A 604 7.49 13.40 1.67
N LEU A 605 6.23 12.95 1.65
CA LEU A 605 5.31 13.08 0.53
C LEU A 605 4.23 14.09 0.89
N ASP A 606 4.04 15.12 0.05
CA ASP A 606 2.90 16.03 0.12
C ASP A 606 1.69 15.37 -0.55
N VAL A 607 1.13 14.40 0.17
CA VAL A 607 0.03 13.56 -0.30
C VAL A 607 -1.24 14.39 -0.48
N GLY A 608 -1.51 15.33 0.43
CA GLY A 608 -2.63 16.25 0.31
C GLY A 608 -2.53 17.14 -0.92
N GLY A 609 -1.38 17.76 -1.16
CA GLY A 609 -1.17 18.60 -2.33
C GLY A 609 -1.28 17.84 -3.65
N LEU A 610 -0.69 16.64 -3.74
CA LEU A 610 -0.83 15.78 -4.93
C LEU A 610 -2.30 15.41 -5.14
N SER A 611 -2.93 14.80 -4.13
CA SER A 611 -4.29 14.27 -4.23
C SER A 611 -5.32 15.36 -4.51
N GLN A 612 -5.09 16.63 -4.15
CA GLN A 612 -5.94 17.77 -4.50
C GLN A 612 -5.91 18.12 -6.00
N ARG A 613 -4.80 17.85 -6.68
CA ARG A 613 -4.61 18.15 -8.11
C ARG A 613 -5.15 17.06 -9.02
N LEU A 614 -5.29 15.85 -8.51
CA LEU A 614 -5.80 14.72 -9.29
C LEU A 614 -7.27 14.93 -9.67
N TYR A 615 -7.62 14.41 -10.83
CA TYR A 615 -9.00 14.32 -11.27
C TYR A 615 -9.73 13.23 -10.47
N PHE A 616 -10.89 13.59 -9.92
CA PHE A 616 -11.89 12.65 -9.43
C PHE A 616 -13.26 13.14 -9.91
N TYR A 617 -14.09 12.20 -10.36
CA TYR A 617 -15.38 12.46 -10.95
C TYR A 617 -16.33 13.09 -9.93
N GLN A 618 -17.09 14.07 -10.41
CA GLN A 618 -18.09 14.82 -9.67
C GLN A 618 -19.23 15.18 -10.63
N ASP A 619 -20.47 15.00 -10.20
CA ASP A 619 -21.64 15.35 -10.99
C ASP A 619 -21.67 16.86 -11.31
N PRO A 620 -21.91 17.26 -12.56
CA PRO A 620 -21.93 18.68 -12.95
C PRO A 620 -22.91 19.51 -12.11
N GLY A 621 -22.47 20.69 -11.68
CA GLY A 621 -23.32 21.62 -10.91
C GLY A 621 -23.48 21.29 -9.42
N THR A 622 -22.85 20.21 -8.93
CA THR A 622 -22.86 19.85 -7.51
C THR A 622 -21.71 20.51 -6.74
N LYS A 623 -21.80 20.51 -5.41
CA LYS A 623 -20.77 21.06 -4.54
C LYS A 623 -19.53 20.15 -4.58
N PRO A 624 -18.30 20.67 -4.75
CA PRO A 624 -17.10 19.85 -4.67
C PRO A 624 -16.99 19.12 -3.33
N ALA A 625 -16.69 17.83 -3.39
CA ALA A 625 -16.47 17.01 -2.19
C ALA A 625 -15.21 17.44 -1.43
N PRO A 626 -15.24 17.51 -0.09
CA PRO A 626 -14.01 17.49 0.70
C PRO A 626 -13.32 16.13 0.50
N ARG A 627 -12.01 16.13 0.23
CA ARG A 627 -11.24 14.91 -0.01
C ARG A 627 -10.65 14.41 1.31
N ARG A 628 -11.41 13.58 2.02
CA ARG A 628 -10.99 12.91 3.25
C ARG A 628 -10.48 11.50 2.94
N TRP A 629 -9.33 11.15 3.48
CA TRP A 629 -8.67 9.87 3.23
C TRP A 629 -8.69 9.04 4.51
N THR A 630 -9.47 7.96 4.52
CA THR A 630 -9.68 7.12 5.70
C THR A 630 -8.67 5.98 5.81
N SER A 631 -7.86 5.77 4.76
CA SER A 631 -6.81 4.75 4.72
C SER A 631 -5.57 5.27 3.99
N VAL A 632 -4.39 4.90 4.50
CA VAL A 632 -3.09 5.13 3.87
C VAL A 632 -2.30 3.84 3.96
N ASP A 633 -1.95 3.30 2.80
CA ASP A 633 -1.44 1.95 2.61
C ASP A 633 -0.09 1.96 1.92
N VAL A 634 0.75 0.97 2.25
CA VAL A 634 1.99 0.68 1.54
C VAL A 634 2.14 -0.84 1.38
N GLY A 635 2.55 -1.26 0.18
CA GLY A 635 2.80 -2.67 -0.10
C GLY A 635 2.55 -2.99 -1.57
N THR A 636 2.13 -4.22 -1.86
CA THR A 636 1.98 -4.64 -3.26
C THR A 636 0.79 -5.53 -3.51
N GLU A 637 0.20 -5.32 -4.68
CA GLU A 637 -0.67 -6.22 -5.38
C GLU A 637 0.11 -6.91 -6.51
N ILE A 638 0.24 -8.23 -6.44
CA ILE A 638 0.73 -9.01 -7.58
C ILE A 638 -0.49 -9.46 -8.37
N PHE A 639 -0.71 -8.85 -9.53
CA PHE A 639 -1.94 -9.00 -10.31
C PHE A 639 -1.81 -10.09 -11.38
N ILE A 640 -2.54 -11.20 -11.22
CA ILE A 640 -2.70 -12.32 -12.18
C ILE A 640 -1.36 -12.74 -12.82
N SER A 641 -0.41 -13.15 -11.99
CA SER A 641 0.89 -13.64 -12.47
C SER A 641 0.79 -15.04 -13.08
N GLN A 642 1.41 -15.24 -14.24
CA GLN A 642 1.57 -16.55 -14.88
C GLN A 642 2.77 -17.34 -14.36
N ARG A 643 3.54 -16.76 -13.44
CA ARG A 643 4.75 -17.33 -12.86
C ARG A 643 4.71 -17.19 -11.35
N MET A 644 5.49 -18.02 -10.67
CA MET A 644 5.77 -17.77 -9.27
C MET A 644 6.59 -16.50 -9.14
N GLU A 645 6.06 -15.56 -8.37
CA GLU A 645 6.70 -14.27 -8.12
C GLU A 645 6.76 -14.06 -6.61
N THR A 646 7.80 -13.37 -6.15
CA THR A 646 7.93 -13.00 -4.74
C THR A 646 8.33 -11.55 -4.62
N ALA A 647 7.56 -10.80 -3.84
CA ALA A 647 7.90 -9.48 -3.36
C ALA A 647 8.34 -9.57 -1.89
N GLU A 648 9.29 -8.74 -1.51
CA GLU A 648 9.84 -8.66 -0.17
C GLU A 648 10.28 -7.23 0.12
N TRP A 649 9.86 -6.66 1.24
CA TRP A 649 10.17 -5.27 1.59
C TRP A 649 10.11 -5.02 3.09
N ILE A 650 10.68 -3.89 3.52
CA ILE A 650 10.63 -3.40 4.90
C ILE A 650 10.05 -1.98 4.89
N VAL A 651 9.15 -1.71 5.82
CA VAL A 651 8.61 -0.38 6.12
C VAL A 651 8.97 0.01 7.54
N SER A 652 9.42 1.25 7.73
CA SER A 652 9.65 1.87 9.03
C SER A 652 9.34 3.36 9.00
N ASP A 653 9.37 4.02 10.15
CA ASP A 653 9.22 5.48 10.30
C ASP A 653 7.94 6.03 9.66
N PHE A 654 6.89 5.21 9.58
CA PHE A 654 5.64 5.58 8.93
C PHE A 654 4.84 6.53 9.83
N ASP A 655 4.55 7.73 9.33
CA ASP A 655 3.73 8.74 9.97
C ASP A 655 2.81 9.43 8.95
N VAL A 656 1.61 9.81 9.40
CA VAL A 656 0.67 10.65 8.65
C VAL A 656 0.54 11.95 9.41
N LEU A 657 0.89 13.04 8.76
CA LEU A 657 0.99 14.36 9.37
C LEU A 657 -0.08 15.28 8.80
N SER A 658 -0.89 15.91 9.66
CA SER A 658 -1.87 16.91 9.23
C SER A 658 -1.61 18.25 9.89
N ALA A 659 -1.87 19.34 9.18
CA ALA A 659 -1.79 20.67 9.76
C ALA A 659 -2.93 20.87 10.79
N ASP A 660 -2.57 21.36 11.98
CA ASP A 660 -3.56 21.90 12.92
C ASP A 660 -3.91 23.32 12.50
N CYS A 661 -5.03 23.47 11.79
CA CYS A 661 -5.59 24.76 11.40
C CYS A 661 -6.77 25.14 12.30
#